data_AF-A0A1E7FI77-F1
#
_entry.id   AF-A0A1E7FI77-F1
#
_cell.length_a   1.000
_cell.length_b   1.000
_cell.length_c   1.000
_cell.angle_alpha   90.00
_cell.angle_beta   90.00
_cell.angle_gamma   90.00
#
_symmetry.space_group_name_H-M   'P 1'
#
loop_
_entity.id
_entity.type
_entity.pdbx_description
1 polymer ?
#
loop_
_entity_poly.entity_id
_entity_poly.type
_entity_poly.pdbx_seq_one_letter_code
_entity_poly.pdbx_strand_id
1 'polypeptide(L)'
;MAPRTKKIDVEWADSLVGLSVKIPDHWWVGYTGSYKHDGKIMSFDIVNQKWFIELDDQDDDDQYLIAYDAILEYCNTQHSTIESFNLPFEVVRQGDDEIVTEDGTMYSLTPTEEWTKVEDGNGRPIEPIEWSGRNNEFSVNITPEEIRLLMDDRREIRYEKVFEWCLPKFGEDNNETLFEFQSARMRNYMKKRMVEDAWAPKYYSWENEIEADHVARFYGAMLAKMLCGNRSINQIFCTREIFNAVPSIQESMPKNALEDMTGCLHYSDDWDLMGADDWLDIYETKVDADPNMAVHRLKFGILEDAYNKRWQAVVHAGRWITTDESRVAGWYHSVMTIGPEPKPIRTGATLHTVCITEGPLHTYKLFARVYGGRFDEDVDVRCSHTATKLKMVSLYDLMLEPYKHKGHCVVMDSAYMGDAMCQVGREEWGINMVGTCQSSRTGGGKLGKLAIKEKELVKGTHKSLLYQHKTKPIVHAVWADNNFVKTLSNFHSPTIVEGGMKRRVRDPVTGKRSRDQTDVDCNAQQIDYCNTYHKIDKGNGAEAKYDLSTESHLHGWAPKLAARYFNMNLNNAYKLYCVIYKMRDYGAPPSATKDITTSTSVDGRSIRSDSVIQPFSSPGANGTGGMHARTPQSSISSIDKSTIYRQKKKFRKVMKQLPGRRHQSLAMVLPNKVYCKYKLCPGWNNPLEKKRAHRTNYKCEECTIEKGYDMWLCNTVKDGIAVECHIKYHAGAEFVLKTPPGSTTECSVVSGMTNE
;
A
#
# COMPACT_ATOMS: atom_id res chain seq x y z
N MET A 1 -9.95 20.58 30.32
CA MET A 1 -10.58 19.26 30.54
C MET A 1 -10.30 18.42 29.31
N ALA A 2 -9.70 17.23 29.47
CA ALA A 2 -9.46 16.34 28.32
C ALA A 2 -10.81 15.99 27.65
N PRO A 3 -10.90 15.88 26.33
CA PRO A 3 -12.14 15.46 25.69
C PRO A 3 -12.48 14.06 26.22
N ARG A 4 -13.69 13.88 26.78
CA ARG A 4 -14.20 12.55 27.10
C ARG A 4 -14.28 11.79 25.77
N THR A 5 -13.49 10.73 25.62
CA THR A 5 -13.55 9.83 24.47
C THR A 5 -14.98 9.33 24.30
N LYS A 6 -15.55 9.46 23.09
CA LYS A 6 -16.90 8.95 22.79
C LYS A 6 -16.96 7.44 23.09
N LYS A 7 -18.13 6.95 23.56
CA LYS A 7 -18.35 5.53 23.84
C LYS A 7 -18.27 4.71 22.55
N ILE A 8 -17.82 3.46 22.63
CA ILE A 8 -17.85 2.43 21.60
C ILE A 8 -19.30 2.24 21.11
N ASP A 9 -19.47 2.09 19.81
CA ASP A 9 -20.77 1.82 19.20
C ASP A 9 -21.27 0.43 19.62
N VAL A 10 -22.46 0.37 20.22
CA VAL A 10 -22.98 -0.87 20.82
C VAL A 10 -23.38 -1.88 19.75
N GLU A 11 -23.95 -1.43 18.62
CA GLU A 11 -24.37 -2.35 17.55
C GLU A 11 -23.15 -3.00 16.88
N TRP A 12 -22.09 -2.23 16.64
CA TRP A 12 -20.83 -2.76 16.16
C TRP A 12 -20.15 -3.65 17.20
N ALA A 13 -20.13 -3.26 18.48
CA ALA A 13 -19.54 -4.10 19.53
C ALA A 13 -20.25 -5.45 19.67
N ASP A 14 -21.58 -5.47 19.55
CA ASP A 14 -22.40 -6.69 19.54
C ASP A 14 -22.14 -7.54 18.30
N SER A 15 -21.73 -6.94 17.18
CA SER A 15 -21.36 -7.70 15.98
C SER A 15 -20.11 -8.57 16.16
N LEU A 16 -19.31 -8.33 17.20
CA LEU A 16 -18.13 -9.13 17.56
C LEU A 16 -18.47 -10.32 18.48
N VAL A 17 -19.72 -10.45 18.94
CA VAL A 17 -20.15 -11.59 19.77
C VAL A 17 -20.02 -12.89 18.98
N GLY A 18 -19.39 -13.89 19.59
CA GLY A 18 -19.03 -15.17 18.98
C GLY A 18 -17.67 -15.19 18.26
N LEU A 19 -16.92 -14.09 18.26
CA LEU A 19 -15.57 -14.06 17.73
C LEU A 19 -14.63 -14.93 18.58
N SER A 20 -13.93 -15.86 17.93
CA SER A 20 -12.93 -16.71 18.58
C SER A 20 -11.63 -15.96 18.86
N VAL A 21 -11.11 -16.11 20.07
CA VAL A 21 -9.86 -15.50 20.56
C VAL A 21 -8.92 -16.58 21.11
N LYS A 22 -7.62 -16.30 21.10
CA LYS A 22 -6.55 -17.16 21.63
C LYS A 22 -5.69 -16.38 22.62
N ILE A 23 -6.14 -16.39 23.86
CA ILE A 23 -5.56 -15.57 24.93
C ILE A 23 -4.38 -16.29 25.57
N PRO A 24 -3.22 -15.63 25.72
CA PRO A 24 -2.09 -16.24 26.40
C PRO A 24 -2.24 -16.27 27.94
N ASP A 25 -1.70 -17.30 28.61
CA ASP A 25 -1.80 -17.48 30.08
C ASP A 25 -1.34 -16.26 30.89
N HIS A 26 -0.37 -15.51 30.39
CA HIS A 26 0.17 -14.34 31.09
C HIS A 26 -0.78 -13.14 31.15
N TRP A 27 -1.99 -13.27 30.59
CA TRP A 27 -3.05 -12.30 30.80
C TRP A 27 -3.55 -12.30 32.25
N TRP A 28 -3.44 -13.43 32.96
CA TRP A 28 -3.81 -13.54 34.38
C TRP A 28 -2.63 -13.28 35.32
N VAL A 29 -2.90 -12.52 36.38
CA VAL A 29 -1.90 -12.16 37.39
C VAL A 29 -1.39 -13.43 38.09
N GLY A 30 -0.08 -13.67 37.99
CA GLY A 30 0.58 -14.83 38.60
C GLY A 30 0.90 -15.98 37.63
N TYR A 31 0.43 -15.90 36.39
CA TYR A 31 0.71 -16.88 35.35
C TYR A 31 1.78 -16.35 34.39
N THR A 32 2.75 -17.20 34.03
CA THR A 32 3.88 -16.82 33.14
C THR A 32 4.02 -17.77 31.95
N GLY A 33 2.98 -18.57 31.69
CA GLY A 33 2.95 -19.54 30.61
C GLY A 33 2.90 -18.89 29.24
N SER A 34 3.38 -19.62 28.24
CA SER A 34 3.22 -19.27 26.81
C SER A 34 2.09 -20.07 26.15
N TYR A 35 1.33 -20.84 26.94
CA TYR A 35 0.16 -21.53 26.45
C TYR A 35 -0.92 -20.50 26.09
N LYS A 36 -1.82 -20.89 25.19
CA LYS A 36 -2.89 -20.01 24.70
C LYS A 36 -4.20 -20.76 24.88
N HIS A 37 -5.08 -20.17 25.67
CA HIS A 37 -6.42 -20.62 25.91
C HIS A 37 -7.30 -20.20 24.73
N ASP A 38 -8.02 -21.17 24.16
CA ASP A 38 -9.09 -20.89 23.20
C ASP A 38 -10.29 -20.30 23.95
N GLY A 39 -10.97 -19.34 23.34
CA GLY A 39 -12.18 -18.74 23.92
C GLY A 39 -12.98 -17.96 22.89
N LYS A 40 -14.11 -17.42 23.35
CA LYS A 40 -15.07 -16.68 22.51
C LYS A 40 -15.56 -15.43 23.22
N ILE A 41 -15.87 -14.40 22.43
CA ILE A 41 -16.58 -13.21 22.91
C ILE A 41 -18.04 -13.55 23.19
N MET A 42 -18.53 -13.24 24.38
CA MET A 42 -19.89 -13.55 24.83
C MET A 42 -20.83 -12.35 24.78
N SER A 43 -20.36 -11.18 25.20
CA SER A 43 -21.17 -9.96 25.20
C SER A 43 -20.28 -8.71 25.34
N PHE A 44 -20.87 -7.54 25.13
CA PHE A 44 -20.19 -6.26 25.32
C PHE A 44 -20.64 -5.58 26.62
N ASP A 45 -19.68 -5.14 27.43
CA ASP A 45 -19.90 -4.36 28.64
C ASP A 45 -19.91 -2.86 28.32
N ILE A 46 -21.12 -2.30 28.32
CA ILE A 46 -21.37 -0.87 28.05
C ILE A 46 -20.72 0.03 29.12
N VAL A 47 -20.57 -0.43 30.36
CA VAL A 47 -20.00 0.38 31.45
C VAL A 47 -18.49 0.49 31.30
N ASN A 48 -17.82 -0.66 31.17
CA ASN A 48 -16.36 -0.72 31.09
C ASN A 48 -15.80 -0.52 29.67
N GLN A 49 -16.67 -0.51 28.65
CA GLN A 49 -16.29 -0.34 27.25
C GLN A 49 -15.32 -1.44 26.78
N LYS A 50 -15.66 -2.69 27.13
CA LYS A 50 -14.87 -3.91 26.95
C LYS A 50 -15.78 -5.08 26.63
N TRP A 51 -15.24 -6.20 26.17
CA TRP A 51 -15.99 -7.42 25.86
C TRP A 51 -15.78 -8.47 26.94
N PHE A 52 -16.83 -9.20 27.28
CA PHE A 52 -16.73 -10.42 28.06
C PHE A 52 -16.29 -11.57 27.16
N ILE A 53 -15.32 -12.35 27.62
CA ILE A 53 -14.92 -13.59 26.99
C ILE A 53 -15.09 -14.76 27.94
N GLU A 54 -15.39 -15.91 27.36
CA GLU A 54 -15.45 -17.21 28.01
C GLU A 54 -14.38 -18.10 27.36
N LEU A 55 -13.61 -18.82 28.18
CA LEU A 55 -12.58 -19.74 27.70
C LEU A 55 -13.17 -21.14 27.53
N ASP A 56 -12.70 -21.87 26.53
CA ASP A 56 -13.22 -23.21 26.21
C ASP A 56 -12.71 -24.30 27.18
N ASP A 57 -11.65 -24.03 27.95
CA ASP A 57 -10.90 -25.00 28.74
C ASP A 57 -11.00 -24.82 30.26
N GLN A 58 -11.94 -24.00 30.74
CA GLN A 58 -12.26 -23.88 32.17
C GLN A 58 -13.67 -24.43 32.47
N ASP A 59 -13.77 -25.26 33.52
CA ASP A 59 -15.03 -25.86 34.02
C ASP A 59 -15.87 -24.87 34.85
N ASP A 60 -15.35 -23.68 35.11
CA ASP A 60 -16.00 -22.61 35.84
C ASP A 60 -16.45 -21.55 34.82
N ASP A 61 -17.74 -21.19 34.77
CA ASP A 61 -18.38 -20.23 33.83
C ASP A 61 -17.85 -18.76 33.96
N ASP A 62 -16.58 -18.58 34.31
CA ASP A 62 -15.92 -17.31 34.58
C ASP A 62 -15.76 -16.47 33.30
N GLN A 63 -16.25 -15.23 33.36
CA GLN A 63 -16.18 -14.28 32.26
C GLN A 63 -15.11 -13.21 32.51
N TYR A 64 -14.25 -12.98 31.52
CA TYR A 64 -13.14 -12.04 31.61
C TYR A 64 -13.34 -10.84 30.69
N LEU A 65 -12.97 -9.63 31.14
CA LEU A 65 -13.10 -8.40 30.36
C LEU A 65 -11.85 -8.11 29.50
N ILE A 66 -12.03 -8.04 28.18
CA ILE A 66 -10.99 -7.72 27.20
C ILE A 66 -11.24 -6.39 26.48
N ALA A 67 -10.18 -5.62 26.23
CA ALA A 67 -10.24 -4.39 25.44
C ALA A 67 -10.06 -4.66 23.94
N TYR A 68 -10.47 -3.72 23.08
CA TYR A 68 -10.43 -3.91 21.62
C TYR A 68 -9.03 -4.19 21.08
N ASP A 69 -8.02 -3.48 21.59
CA ASP A 69 -6.61 -3.68 21.15
C ASP A 69 -6.15 -5.12 21.39
N ALA A 70 -6.58 -5.72 22.51
CA ALA A 70 -6.28 -7.11 22.83
C ALA A 70 -7.11 -8.10 22.00
N ILE A 71 -8.33 -7.73 21.58
CA ILE A 71 -9.09 -8.50 20.59
C ILE A 71 -8.35 -8.54 19.25
N LEU A 72 -7.82 -7.40 18.78
CA LEU A 72 -7.03 -7.35 17.54
C LEU A 72 -5.75 -8.18 17.63
N GLU A 73 -5.10 -8.17 18.79
CA GLU A 73 -3.86 -8.90 19.01
C GLU A 73 -4.08 -10.42 19.14
N TYR A 74 -5.16 -10.82 19.80
CA TYR A 74 -5.41 -12.22 20.18
C TYR A 74 -6.58 -12.87 19.44
N CYS A 75 -7.17 -12.23 18.43
CA CYS A 75 -8.17 -12.91 17.60
C CYS A 75 -7.58 -14.17 16.96
N ASN A 76 -8.38 -15.24 16.90
CA ASN A 76 -7.95 -16.47 16.27
C ASN A 76 -8.06 -16.33 14.75
N THR A 77 -7.03 -15.76 14.13
CA THR A 77 -6.99 -15.51 12.68
C THR A 77 -7.04 -16.77 11.82
N GLN A 78 -6.87 -17.95 12.43
CA GLN A 78 -6.96 -19.25 11.75
C GLN A 78 -8.36 -19.87 11.84
N HIS A 79 -9.30 -19.25 12.58
CA HIS A 79 -10.64 -19.76 12.75
C HIS A 79 -11.50 -19.53 11.49
N SER A 80 -12.28 -20.54 11.11
CA SER A 80 -13.05 -20.53 9.85
C SER A 80 -14.11 -19.44 9.77
N THR A 81 -14.55 -18.89 10.91
CA THR A 81 -15.55 -17.83 10.97
C THR A 81 -14.95 -16.42 11.02
N ILE A 82 -13.63 -16.24 11.07
CA ILE A 82 -13.01 -14.91 11.21
C ILE A 82 -13.43 -13.94 10.09
N GLU A 83 -13.60 -14.45 8.87
CA GLU A 83 -14.04 -13.67 7.70
C GLU A 83 -15.47 -13.12 7.84
N SER A 84 -16.27 -13.66 8.76
CA SER A 84 -17.61 -13.15 9.04
C SER A 84 -17.62 -11.95 10.00
N PHE A 85 -16.49 -11.65 10.64
CA PHE A 85 -16.32 -10.53 11.57
C PHE A 85 -15.53 -9.39 10.90
N ASN A 86 -16.04 -8.17 11.02
CA ASN A 86 -15.43 -6.98 10.42
C ASN A 86 -14.62 -6.23 11.49
N LEU A 87 -13.35 -6.61 11.66
CA LEU A 87 -12.42 -6.03 12.65
C LEU A 87 -11.65 -4.83 12.05
N PRO A 88 -12.09 -3.58 12.25
CA PRO A 88 -11.34 -2.40 11.86
C PRO A 88 -10.03 -2.23 12.66
N PHE A 89 -9.08 -1.48 12.09
CA PHE A 89 -7.83 -1.16 12.79
C PHE A 89 -8.05 -0.29 14.04
N GLU A 90 -9.12 0.51 14.06
CA GLU A 90 -9.53 1.34 15.20
C GLU A 90 -10.93 0.95 15.66
N VAL A 91 -11.19 1.12 16.97
CA VAL A 91 -12.50 0.83 17.56
C VAL A 91 -13.58 1.76 17.01
N VAL A 92 -14.73 1.22 16.61
CA VAL A 92 -15.86 2.05 16.14
C VAL A 92 -16.57 2.62 17.35
N ARG A 93 -16.66 3.94 17.43
CA ARG A 93 -17.35 4.66 18.50
C ARG A 93 -18.67 5.25 18.00
N GLN A 94 -19.59 5.42 18.93
CA GLN A 94 -20.88 6.05 18.68
C GLN A 94 -20.66 7.44 18.07
N GLY A 95 -21.24 7.65 16.88
CA GLY A 95 -21.07 8.87 16.10
C GLY A 95 -19.66 9.04 15.50
N ASP A 96 -18.95 7.95 15.22
CA ASP A 96 -17.82 7.92 14.28
C ASP A 96 -18.27 7.89 12.82
N ASP A 97 -19.54 7.53 12.58
CA ASP A 97 -20.18 7.53 11.25
C ASP A 97 -20.90 8.87 10.94
N GLU A 98 -20.75 9.86 11.81
CA GLU A 98 -21.37 11.19 11.70
C GLU A 98 -20.37 12.19 11.12
N ILE A 99 -20.78 12.81 10.02
CA ILE A 99 -20.09 13.92 9.37
C ILE A 99 -20.90 15.16 9.67
N VAL A 100 -20.29 16.18 10.26
CA VAL A 100 -20.95 17.46 10.52
C VAL A 100 -20.30 18.53 9.65
N THR A 101 -21.11 19.23 8.88
CA THR A 101 -20.70 20.36 8.04
C THR A 101 -20.54 21.65 8.84
N GLU A 102 -19.95 22.69 8.26
CA GLU A 102 -19.76 23.99 8.93
C GLU A 102 -21.09 24.65 9.34
N ASP A 103 -22.14 24.45 8.55
CA ASP A 103 -23.50 24.92 8.82
C ASP A 103 -24.26 24.02 9.81
N GLY A 104 -23.64 22.95 10.29
CA GLY A 104 -24.19 22.04 11.29
C GLY A 104 -25.06 20.91 10.73
N THR A 105 -25.08 20.73 9.40
CA THR A 105 -25.77 19.61 8.73
C THR A 105 -25.04 18.31 9.05
N MET A 106 -25.78 17.29 9.48
CA MET A 106 -25.24 15.98 9.86
C MET A 106 -25.52 14.93 8.79
N TYR A 107 -24.47 14.33 8.24
CA TYR A 107 -24.55 13.15 7.38
C TYR A 107 -24.13 11.90 8.15
N SER A 108 -25.00 10.91 8.20
CA SER A 108 -24.76 9.65 8.91
C SER A 108 -25.32 8.46 8.15
N LEU A 109 -25.09 7.27 8.69
CA LEU A 109 -25.87 6.07 8.36
C LEU A 109 -27.36 6.39 8.51
N THR A 110 -28.15 6.06 7.49
CA THR A 110 -29.60 6.34 7.53
C THR A 110 -30.35 5.24 8.30
N PRO A 111 -31.41 5.56 9.04
CA PRO A 111 -32.18 4.56 9.79
C PRO A 111 -32.88 3.57 8.86
N THR A 112 -32.92 2.28 9.22
CA THR A 112 -33.52 1.23 8.37
C THR A 112 -35.01 1.45 8.11
N GLU A 113 -35.73 2.01 9.09
CA GLU A 113 -37.15 2.36 9.01
C GLU A 113 -37.46 3.44 7.95
N GLU A 114 -36.45 4.18 7.48
CA GLU A 114 -36.57 5.17 6.40
C GLU A 114 -36.41 4.56 5.00
N TRP A 115 -36.21 3.24 4.91
CA TRP A 115 -36.10 2.51 3.65
C TRP A 115 -37.35 1.71 3.36
N THR A 116 -37.71 1.66 2.08
CA THR A 116 -38.83 0.84 1.59
C THR A 116 -38.38 0.00 0.41
N LYS A 117 -38.80 -1.27 0.40
CA LYS A 117 -38.67 -2.13 -0.77
C LYS A 117 -39.58 -1.57 -1.87
N VAL A 118 -39.05 -1.43 -3.07
CA VAL A 118 -39.77 -0.89 -4.22
C VAL A 118 -39.71 -1.88 -5.37
N GLU A 119 -40.80 -1.97 -6.13
CA GLU A 119 -40.84 -2.73 -7.37
C GLU A 119 -40.15 -1.95 -8.50
N ASP A 120 -39.78 -2.66 -9.55
CA ASP A 120 -39.14 -2.09 -10.73
C ASP A 120 -39.98 -0.94 -11.32
N GLY A 121 -39.37 0.23 -11.49
CA GLY A 121 -40.02 1.42 -12.05
C GLY A 121 -41.06 2.08 -11.15
N ASN A 122 -41.44 1.47 -10.02
CA ASN A 122 -42.49 1.97 -9.12
C ASN A 122 -41.97 2.88 -7.99
N GLY A 123 -40.65 3.07 -7.89
CA GLY A 123 -40.06 4.01 -6.95
C GLY A 123 -40.06 5.46 -7.45
N ARG A 124 -39.72 6.39 -6.56
CA ARG A 124 -39.56 7.81 -6.89
C ARG A 124 -38.42 7.99 -7.91
N PRO A 125 -38.60 8.77 -8.99
CA PRO A 125 -37.51 9.07 -9.89
C PRO A 125 -36.41 9.85 -9.16
N ILE A 126 -35.16 9.48 -9.43
CA ILE A 126 -33.98 10.20 -8.98
C ILE A 126 -33.29 10.75 -10.22
N GLU A 127 -33.27 12.08 -10.31
CA GLU A 127 -32.57 12.78 -11.38
C GLU A 127 -31.07 12.85 -11.08
N PRO A 128 -30.20 12.39 -12.00
CA PRO A 128 -28.76 12.58 -11.86
C PRO A 128 -28.40 14.07 -11.81
N ILE A 129 -27.30 14.39 -11.14
CA ILE A 129 -26.72 15.74 -11.24
C ILE A 129 -26.28 15.94 -12.69
N GLU A 130 -26.71 17.04 -13.28
CA GLU A 130 -26.47 17.33 -14.68
C GLU A 130 -24.98 17.49 -14.96
N TRP A 131 -24.52 16.84 -16.03
CA TRP A 131 -23.15 16.94 -16.49
C TRP A 131 -22.93 18.27 -17.20
N SER A 132 -22.06 19.11 -16.64
CA SER A 132 -21.77 20.45 -17.15
C SER A 132 -20.60 20.50 -18.15
N GLY A 133 -19.91 19.39 -18.37
CA GLY A 133 -18.76 19.35 -19.28
C GLY A 133 -19.16 19.22 -20.75
N ARG A 134 -18.26 19.66 -21.64
CA ARG A 134 -18.53 19.73 -23.08
C ARG A 134 -18.77 18.37 -23.74
N ASN A 135 -18.01 17.35 -23.33
CA ASN A 135 -18.08 16.00 -23.88
C ASN A 135 -18.25 14.98 -22.75
N ASN A 136 -19.05 13.93 -22.99
CA ASN A 136 -19.12 12.78 -22.08
C ASN A 136 -17.81 12.00 -22.06
N GLU A 137 -17.12 11.96 -23.20
CA GLU A 137 -15.78 11.38 -23.33
C GLU A 137 -14.69 12.39 -22.96
N PHE A 138 -13.54 11.88 -22.52
CA PHE A 138 -12.37 12.68 -22.23
C PHE A 138 -11.82 13.36 -23.48
N SER A 139 -10.94 14.34 -23.30
CA SER A 139 -10.10 14.88 -24.38
C SER A 139 -8.71 15.22 -23.87
N VAL A 140 -7.71 15.13 -24.74
CA VAL A 140 -6.36 15.62 -24.44
C VAL A 140 -6.38 17.14 -24.47
N ASN A 141 -5.91 17.78 -23.40
CA ASN A 141 -5.75 19.23 -23.35
C ASN A 141 -4.37 19.58 -23.95
N ILE A 142 -4.35 19.79 -25.27
CA ILE A 142 -3.13 20.07 -26.01
C ILE A 142 -3.39 21.09 -27.12
N THR A 143 -2.47 22.04 -27.26
CA THR A 143 -2.49 23.06 -28.30
C THR A 143 -1.83 22.58 -29.61
N PRO A 144 -2.16 23.19 -30.77
CA PRO A 144 -1.45 22.92 -32.02
C PRO A 144 0.06 23.15 -31.94
N GLU A 145 0.48 24.16 -31.17
CA GLU A 145 1.88 24.50 -30.92
C GLU A 145 2.57 23.37 -30.14
N GLU A 146 1.96 22.88 -29.07
CA GLU A 146 2.48 21.73 -28.31
C GLU A 146 2.54 20.47 -29.18
N ILE A 147 1.53 20.22 -30.02
CA ILE A 147 1.54 19.10 -30.98
C ILE A 147 2.79 19.16 -31.87
N ARG A 148 3.20 20.34 -32.33
CA ARG A 148 4.44 20.50 -33.12
C ARG A 148 5.69 20.17 -32.30
N LEU A 149 5.72 20.52 -31.01
CA LEU A 149 6.84 20.18 -30.12
C LEU A 149 7.00 18.66 -29.94
N LEU A 150 5.90 17.91 -30.02
CA LEU A 150 5.87 16.45 -29.90
C LEU A 150 6.31 15.70 -31.18
N MET A 151 6.57 16.40 -32.28
CA MET A 151 6.96 15.81 -33.56
C MET A 151 8.47 15.74 -33.75
N ASP A 152 8.95 14.74 -34.48
CA ASP A 152 10.31 14.77 -35.05
C ASP A 152 10.39 15.57 -36.36
N ASP A 153 11.57 15.59 -36.98
CA ASP A 153 11.82 16.27 -38.26
C ASP A 153 10.98 15.70 -39.41
N ARG A 154 10.47 14.47 -39.28
CA ARG A 154 9.57 13.82 -40.24
C ARG A 154 8.10 14.12 -39.98
N ARG A 155 7.81 14.97 -38.98
CA ARG A 155 6.46 15.34 -38.53
C ARG A 155 5.70 14.16 -37.91
N GLU A 156 6.40 13.13 -37.46
CA GLU A 156 5.81 11.99 -36.75
C GLU A 156 5.79 12.28 -35.25
N ILE A 157 4.68 11.95 -34.59
CA ILE A 157 4.57 12.10 -33.13
C ILE A 157 5.49 11.08 -32.49
N ARG A 158 6.28 11.53 -31.51
CA ARG A 158 7.28 10.71 -30.83
C ARG A 158 6.88 10.38 -29.41
N TYR A 159 6.95 9.11 -29.03
CA TYR A 159 6.56 8.67 -27.69
C TYR A 159 7.42 9.33 -26.60
N GLU A 160 8.73 9.43 -26.80
CA GLU A 160 9.66 10.05 -25.87
C GLU A 160 9.29 11.51 -25.57
N LYS A 161 8.83 12.25 -26.59
CA LYS A 161 8.39 13.63 -26.44
C LYS A 161 7.06 13.73 -25.70
N VAL A 162 6.11 12.82 -25.97
CA VAL A 162 4.85 12.73 -25.21
C VAL A 162 5.10 12.35 -23.76
N PHE A 163 6.07 11.46 -23.53
CA PHE A 163 6.49 11.05 -22.21
C PHE A 163 7.04 12.22 -21.39
N GLU A 164 7.98 12.98 -21.95
CA GLU A 164 8.54 14.18 -21.32
C GLU A 164 7.48 15.27 -21.12
N TRP A 165 6.57 15.46 -22.09
CA TRP A 165 5.44 16.37 -21.93
C TRP A 165 4.53 15.94 -20.78
N CYS A 166 4.36 14.64 -20.52
CA CYS A 166 3.53 14.15 -19.41
C CYS A 166 4.23 14.25 -18.04
N LEU A 167 5.55 14.49 -17.97
CA LEU A 167 6.30 14.61 -16.72
C LEU A 167 5.94 15.89 -15.93
N PRO A 168 6.06 15.83 -14.58
CA PRO A 168 5.78 16.98 -13.73
C PRO A 168 6.70 18.15 -14.00
N LYS A 169 6.19 19.33 -13.67
CA LYS A 169 6.89 20.61 -13.78
C LYS A 169 6.94 21.28 -12.41
N PHE A 170 8.02 22.01 -12.17
CA PHE A 170 8.36 22.61 -10.88
C PHE A 170 8.69 24.11 -11.03
N GLY A 171 8.87 24.79 -9.90
CA GLY A 171 9.06 26.24 -9.83
C GLY A 171 7.76 27.03 -9.94
N GLU A 172 7.81 28.32 -9.58
CA GLU A 172 6.64 29.22 -9.58
C GLU A 172 5.98 29.31 -10.97
N ASP A 173 6.80 29.37 -12.03
CA ASP A 173 6.35 29.44 -13.42
C ASP A 173 6.08 28.07 -14.07
N ASN A 174 6.27 26.96 -13.36
CA ASN A 174 6.21 25.59 -13.90
C ASN A 174 7.15 25.34 -15.11
N ASN A 175 8.32 26.00 -15.13
CA ASN A 175 9.30 25.85 -16.20
C ASN A 175 10.35 24.77 -15.90
N GLU A 176 10.62 24.49 -14.62
CA GLU A 176 11.62 23.51 -14.21
C GLU A 176 11.12 22.08 -14.51
N THR A 177 11.95 21.29 -15.17
CA THR A 177 11.69 19.89 -15.49
C THR A 177 11.90 18.99 -14.26
N LEU A 178 11.33 17.78 -14.29
CA LEU A 178 11.64 16.75 -13.28
C LEU A 178 13.15 16.53 -13.10
N PHE A 179 13.91 16.56 -14.19
CA PHE A 179 15.33 16.26 -14.16
C PHE A 179 16.14 17.37 -13.51
N GLU A 180 15.82 18.65 -13.80
CA GLU A 180 16.41 19.81 -13.13
C GLU A 180 16.09 19.79 -11.63
N PHE A 181 14.80 19.67 -11.29
CA PHE A 181 14.32 19.61 -9.92
C PHE A 181 15.04 18.54 -9.10
N GLN A 182 15.07 17.31 -9.62
CA GLN A 182 15.68 16.19 -8.93
C GLN A 182 17.20 16.28 -8.90
N SER A 183 17.86 16.79 -9.94
CA SER A 183 19.31 16.96 -9.96
C SER A 183 19.79 17.86 -8.82
N ALA A 184 19.07 18.96 -8.55
CA ALA A 184 19.37 19.87 -7.45
C ALA A 184 19.25 19.17 -6.08
N ARG A 185 18.19 18.37 -5.86
CA ARG A 185 18.04 17.63 -4.59
C ARG A 185 19.08 16.53 -4.42
N MET A 186 19.39 15.80 -5.49
CA MET A 186 20.45 14.77 -5.48
C MET A 186 21.82 15.39 -5.22
N ARG A 187 22.12 16.55 -5.83
CA ARG A 187 23.34 17.33 -5.62
C ARG A 187 23.47 17.82 -4.17
N ASN A 188 22.41 18.42 -3.62
CA ASN A 188 22.41 18.88 -2.22
C ASN A 188 22.62 17.72 -1.25
N TYR A 189 21.93 16.61 -1.48
CA TYR A 189 22.08 15.42 -0.65
C TYR A 189 23.47 14.77 -0.77
N MET A 190 24.06 14.76 -1.97
CA MET A 190 25.45 14.35 -2.18
C MET A 190 26.41 15.19 -1.33
N LYS A 191 26.33 16.53 -1.43
CA LYS A 191 27.14 17.47 -0.64
C LYS A 191 26.95 17.26 0.86
N LYS A 192 25.70 17.09 1.31
CA LYS A 192 25.41 16.76 2.71
C LYS A 192 26.15 15.50 3.17
N ARG A 193 26.11 14.42 2.41
CA ARG A 193 26.80 13.17 2.76
C ARG A 193 28.31 13.31 2.75
N MET A 194 28.86 14.13 1.85
CA MET A 194 30.29 14.43 1.83
C MET A 194 30.72 15.16 3.11
N VAL A 195 29.92 16.11 3.60
CA VAL A 195 30.19 16.87 4.83
C VAL A 195 29.92 16.04 6.10
N GLU A 196 28.72 15.46 6.23
CA GLU A 196 28.26 14.83 7.47
C GLU A 196 28.75 13.39 7.65
N ASP A 197 28.78 12.61 6.57
CA ASP A 197 29.13 11.19 6.62
C ASP A 197 30.59 10.92 6.24
N ALA A 198 31.35 11.96 5.85
CA ALA A 198 32.66 11.83 5.21
C ALA A 198 32.63 10.86 4.01
N TRP A 199 31.49 10.83 3.29
CA TRP A 199 31.32 9.97 2.14
C TRP A 199 32.06 10.56 0.92
N ALA A 200 32.89 9.76 0.27
CA ALA A 200 33.52 10.12 -0.99
C ALA A 200 32.79 9.41 -2.15
N PRO A 201 32.05 10.14 -3.01
CA PRO A 201 31.52 9.57 -4.25
C PRO A 201 32.67 9.10 -5.14
N LYS A 202 32.40 8.11 -6.00
CA LYS A 202 33.42 7.48 -6.86
C LYS A 202 33.58 8.19 -8.21
N TYR A 203 32.58 8.94 -8.65
CA TYR A 203 32.52 9.62 -9.94
C TYR A 203 32.28 11.11 -9.78
N TYR A 204 31.30 11.48 -8.94
CA TYR A 204 30.97 12.88 -8.68
C TYR A 204 31.85 13.48 -7.57
N SER A 205 31.93 14.80 -7.53
CA SER A 205 32.71 15.55 -6.55
C SER A 205 32.09 16.94 -6.30
N TRP A 206 32.76 17.80 -5.54
CA TRP A 206 32.37 19.20 -5.39
C TRP A 206 32.46 20.00 -6.69
N GLU A 207 33.36 19.61 -7.60
CA GLU A 207 33.59 20.29 -8.89
C GLU A 207 32.87 19.58 -10.05
N ASN A 208 32.63 18.27 -9.90
CA ASN A 208 31.91 17.44 -10.87
C ASN A 208 30.56 17.05 -10.28
N GLU A 209 29.56 17.90 -10.45
CA GLU A 209 28.27 17.77 -9.78
C GLU A 209 27.25 16.95 -10.59
N ILE A 210 26.13 16.60 -9.94
CA ILE A 210 24.99 15.96 -10.59
C ILE A 210 24.20 17.05 -11.32
N GLU A 211 23.88 16.81 -12.60
CA GLU A 211 23.19 17.74 -13.50
C GLU A 211 21.91 17.10 -14.05
N ALA A 212 21.05 17.90 -14.68
CA ALA A 212 19.76 17.44 -15.18
C ALA A 212 19.90 16.33 -16.24
N ASP A 213 20.86 16.44 -17.16
CA ASP A 213 21.08 15.44 -18.20
C ASP A 213 21.59 14.11 -17.61
N HIS A 214 22.39 14.15 -16.54
CA HIS A 214 22.79 12.99 -15.77
C HIS A 214 21.55 12.27 -15.20
N VAL A 215 20.60 13.01 -14.61
CA VAL A 215 19.35 12.43 -14.07
C VAL A 215 18.47 11.86 -15.18
N ALA A 216 18.35 12.52 -16.32
CA ALA A 216 17.62 12.00 -17.47
C ALA A 216 18.21 10.66 -17.96
N ARG A 217 19.54 10.59 -18.10
CA ARG A 217 20.25 9.34 -18.44
C ARG A 217 20.06 8.26 -17.39
N PHE A 218 20.09 8.61 -16.11
CA PHE A 218 19.83 7.69 -15.01
C PHE A 218 18.44 7.04 -15.13
N TYR A 219 17.38 7.82 -15.40
CA TYR A 219 16.04 7.27 -15.63
C TYR A 219 16.00 6.38 -16.88
N GLY A 220 16.65 6.78 -17.97
CA GLY A 220 16.82 5.94 -19.17
C GLY A 220 17.51 4.60 -18.86
N ALA A 221 18.59 4.63 -18.07
CA ALA A 221 19.29 3.44 -17.62
C ALA A 221 18.41 2.54 -16.72
N MET A 222 17.59 3.13 -15.85
CA MET A 222 16.64 2.38 -15.03
C MET A 222 15.53 1.73 -15.88
N LEU A 223 15.05 2.40 -16.93
CA LEU A 223 14.09 1.82 -17.89
C LEU A 223 14.72 0.64 -18.64
N ALA A 224 15.93 0.79 -19.15
CA ALA A 224 16.66 -0.30 -19.80
C ALA A 224 16.90 -1.47 -18.84
N LYS A 225 17.28 -1.19 -17.58
CA LYS A 225 17.44 -2.20 -16.53
C LYS A 225 16.15 -2.99 -16.32
N MET A 226 15.01 -2.31 -16.23
CA MET A 226 13.69 -2.92 -16.06
C MET A 226 13.32 -3.82 -17.25
N LEU A 227 13.58 -3.39 -18.48
CA LEU A 227 13.32 -4.17 -19.69
C LEU A 227 14.21 -5.41 -19.79
N CYS A 228 15.46 -5.31 -19.32
CA CYS A 228 16.41 -6.42 -19.29
C CYS A 228 16.30 -7.31 -18.04
N GLY A 229 15.15 -7.28 -17.34
CA GLY A 229 14.87 -8.20 -16.23
C GLY A 229 15.43 -7.78 -14.87
N ASN A 230 15.67 -6.48 -14.66
CA ASN A 230 16.10 -5.89 -13.38
C ASN A 230 17.45 -6.42 -12.85
N ARG A 231 18.42 -6.60 -13.74
CA ARG A 231 19.80 -6.99 -13.39
C ARG A 231 20.43 -6.01 -12.40
N SER A 232 21.23 -6.54 -11.46
CA SER A 232 22.01 -5.70 -10.53
C SER A 232 23.05 -4.86 -11.27
N ILE A 233 23.53 -3.76 -10.66
CA ILE A 233 24.57 -2.91 -11.26
C ILE A 233 25.83 -3.73 -11.61
N ASN A 234 26.21 -4.69 -10.76
CA ASN A 234 27.36 -5.56 -11.06
C ASN A 234 27.14 -6.46 -12.29
N GLN A 235 25.92 -6.95 -12.49
CA GLN A 235 25.58 -7.72 -13.69
C GLN A 235 25.56 -6.84 -14.94
N ILE A 236 24.95 -5.65 -14.86
CA ILE A 236 24.87 -4.69 -15.96
C ILE A 236 26.26 -4.35 -16.50
N PHE A 237 27.26 -4.17 -15.62
CA PHE A 237 28.64 -3.84 -15.96
C PHE A 237 29.58 -5.07 -15.95
N CYS A 238 29.03 -6.29 -16.07
CA CYS A 238 29.84 -7.51 -16.09
C CYS A 238 30.68 -7.59 -17.36
N THR A 239 31.99 -7.76 -17.22
CA THR A 239 32.92 -8.01 -18.34
C THR A 239 33.19 -9.49 -18.57
N ARG A 240 32.68 -10.38 -17.70
CA ARG A 240 32.93 -11.82 -17.74
C ARG A 240 31.82 -12.61 -18.45
N GLU A 241 30.58 -12.16 -18.31
CA GLU A 241 29.40 -12.82 -18.89
C GLU A 241 28.63 -11.81 -19.74
N ILE A 242 28.76 -11.94 -21.06
CA ILE A 242 28.11 -11.03 -22.02
C ILE A 242 26.58 -11.05 -21.89
N PHE A 243 26.00 -12.16 -21.46
CA PHE A 243 24.57 -12.28 -21.22
C PHE A 243 24.10 -11.51 -19.98
N ASN A 244 24.99 -11.12 -19.06
CA ASN A 244 24.66 -10.26 -17.92
C ASN A 244 24.81 -8.77 -18.26
N ALA A 245 25.73 -8.43 -19.15
CA ALA A 245 25.96 -7.06 -19.56
C ALA A 245 24.72 -6.44 -20.24
N VAL A 246 24.51 -5.15 -20.01
CA VAL A 246 23.52 -4.36 -20.75
C VAL A 246 24.25 -3.21 -21.45
N PRO A 247 24.74 -3.41 -22.69
CA PRO A 247 25.61 -2.46 -23.38
C PRO A 247 25.03 -1.04 -23.47
N SER A 248 23.74 -0.91 -23.75
CA SER A 248 23.07 0.40 -23.83
C SER A 248 23.17 1.21 -22.53
N ILE A 249 23.16 0.54 -21.36
CA ILE A 249 23.38 1.22 -20.08
C ILE A 249 24.86 1.59 -19.93
N GLN A 250 25.77 0.67 -20.27
CA GLN A 250 27.21 0.90 -20.18
C GLN A 250 27.68 2.07 -21.04
N GLU A 251 27.10 2.23 -22.23
CA GLU A 251 27.36 3.35 -23.14
C GLU A 251 26.74 4.67 -22.64
N SER A 252 25.59 4.59 -21.96
CA SER A 252 24.88 5.78 -21.48
C SER A 252 25.55 6.46 -20.29
N MET A 253 26.10 5.68 -19.34
CA MET A 253 26.74 6.22 -18.14
C MET A 253 27.75 5.25 -17.48
N PRO A 254 28.82 5.76 -16.84
CA PRO A 254 29.79 4.93 -16.12
C PRO A 254 29.18 4.20 -14.91
N LYS A 255 29.73 3.03 -14.57
CA LYS A 255 29.32 2.24 -13.40
C LYS A 255 29.31 3.06 -12.11
N ASN A 256 30.39 3.80 -11.86
CA ASN A 256 30.54 4.59 -10.64
C ASN A 256 29.52 5.74 -10.58
N ALA A 257 29.21 6.36 -11.71
CA ALA A 257 28.16 7.39 -11.80
C ALA A 257 26.80 6.78 -11.42
N LEU A 258 26.47 5.60 -11.96
CA LEU A 258 25.22 4.91 -11.66
C LEU A 258 25.11 4.53 -10.17
N GLU A 259 26.20 4.03 -9.57
CA GLU A 259 26.26 3.71 -8.14
C GLU A 259 26.09 4.95 -7.27
N ASP A 260 26.81 6.03 -7.56
CA ASP A 260 26.74 7.29 -6.81
C ASP A 260 25.34 7.92 -6.89
N MET A 261 24.73 7.96 -8.08
CA MET A 261 23.38 8.49 -8.28
C MET A 261 22.33 7.65 -7.57
N THR A 262 22.43 6.32 -7.63
CA THR A 262 21.57 5.43 -6.84
C THR A 262 21.70 5.72 -5.34
N GLY A 263 22.92 6.03 -4.90
CA GLY A 263 23.28 6.46 -3.54
C GLY A 263 22.88 7.90 -3.16
N CYS A 264 22.32 8.66 -4.11
CA CYS A 264 21.93 10.06 -3.92
C CYS A 264 20.46 10.33 -4.26
N LEU A 265 19.65 9.30 -4.55
CA LEU A 265 18.23 9.46 -4.88
C LEU A 265 17.47 10.16 -3.73
N HIS A 266 17.12 11.41 -3.95
CA HIS A 266 16.46 12.29 -2.98
C HIS A 266 15.52 13.27 -3.69
N TYR A 267 14.42 13.66 -3.04
CA TYR A 267 13.32 14.40 -3.69
C TYR A 267 12.83 15.61 -2.88
N SER A 268 13.50 15.95 -1.78
CA SER A 268 13.11 17.01 -0.84
C SER A 268 14.31 17.50 -0.03
N ASP A 269 14.39 18.77 0.36
CA ASP A 269 15.43 19.24 1.29
C ASP A 269 14.98 19.16 2.75
N ASP A 270 14.70 17.94 3.21
CA ASP A 270 14.09 17.65 4.52
C ASP A 270 15.08 17.69 5.71
N TRP A 271 16.14 18.49 5.62
CA TRP A 271 17.13 18.66 6.69
C TRP A 271 17.56 20.11 6.89
N ASP A 272 17.99 20.40 8.10
CA ASP A 272 18.60 21.67 8.47
C ASP A 272 20.12 21.53 8.57
N LEU A 273 20.82 22.65 8.42
CA LEU A 273 22.26 22.71 8.60
C LEU A 273 22.67 22.47 10.05
N MET A 274 23.83 21.86 10.22
CA MET A 274 24.44 21.59 11.52
C MET A 274 25.48 22.68 11.84
N GLY A 275 25.12 23.69 12.63
CA GLY A 275 26.09 24.71 13.09
C GLY A 275 25.62 26.14 12.83
N ALA A 276 26.57 27.04 12.51
CA ALA A 276 26.32 28.45 12.23
C ALA A 276 26.34 28.79 10.73
N ASP A 277 26.51 27.78 9.87
CA ASP A 277 26.56 27.95 8.41
C ASP A 277 25.15 28.20 7.86
N ASP A 278 25.04 29.07 6.84
CA ASP A 278 23.79 29.32 6.12
C ASP A 278 23.61 28.33 4.95
N TRP A 279 22.37 28.04 4.57
CA TRP A 279 22.06 27.05 3.52
C TRP A 279 22.85 27.32 2.24
N LEU A 280 22.92 28.59 1.87
CA LEU A 280 23.58 29.08 0.65
C LEU A 280 25.11 28.98 0.69
N ASP A 281 25.70 28.72 1.85
CA ASP A 281 27.15 28.53 1.98
C ASP A 281 27.58 27.15 1.46
N ILE A 282 26.68 26.16 1.49
CA ILE A 282 26.97 24.76 1.14
C ILE A 282 26.13 24.30 -0.06
N TYR A 283 24.90 24.78 -0.18
CA TYR A 283 23.90 24.33 -1.14
C TYR A 283 23.35 25.51 -1.95
N GLU A 284 22.79 25.27 -3.13
CA GLU A 284 22.35 26.37 -4.00
C GLU A 284 20.94 26.88 -3.68
N THR A 285 19.97 25.98 -3.74
CA THR A 285 18.55 26.32 -3.56
C THR A 285 17.94 25.34 -2.58
N LYS A 286 17.07 25.82 -1.69
CA LYS A 286 16.27 24.98 -0.78
C LYS A 286 14.84 24.98 -1.28
N VAL A 287 14.22 23.80 -1.33
CA VAL A 287 12.79 23.66 -1.55
C VAL A 287 12.20 23.07 -0.28
N ASP A 288 11.58 23.94 0.51
CA ASP A 288 10.87 23.54 1.72
C ASP A 288 9.50 22.95 1.37
N ALA A 289 9.11 21.90 2.08
CA ALA A 289 7.75 21.37 1.99
C ALA A 289 6.75 22.36 2.60
N ASP A 290 5.49 22.30 2.15
CA ASP A 290 4.37 23.01 2.79
C ASP A 290 4.39 22.70 4.30
N PRO A 291 4.34 23.70 5.20
CA PRO A 291 4.29 23.46 6.65
C PRO A 291 3.15 22.55 7.10
N ASN A 292 2.07 22.48 6.32
CA ASN A 292 0.92 21.61 6.55
C ASN A 292 1.06 20.25 5.86
N MET A 293 2.17 19.96 5.18
CA MET A 293 2.41 18.65 4.57
C MET A 293 2.58 17.61 5.66
N ALA A 294 1.82 16.53 5.58
CA ALA A 294 1.93 15.45 6.54
C ALA A 294 3.35 14.89 6.61
N VAL A 295 3.81 14.56 7.83
CA VAL A 295 5.18 14.10 8.11
C VAL A 295 5.56 12.90 7.25
N HIS A 296 4.61 11.99 7.00
CA HIS A 296 4.86 10.80 6.19
C HIS A 296 5.08 11.10 4.70
N ARG A 297 4.87 12.35 4.25
CA ARG A 297 5.05 12.80 2.87
C ARG A 297 6.26 13.70 2.68
N LEU A 298 6.90 14.22 3.72
CA LEU A 298 7.96 15.23 3.59
C LEU A 298 9.08 14.86 2.60
N LYS A 299 9.37 13.56 2.43
CA LYS A 299 10.40 13.05 1.51
C LYS A 299 10.02 12.95 0.03
N PHE A 300 8.74 13.08 -0.29
CA PHE A 300 8.19 12.72 -1.60
C PHE A 300 6.97 13.55 -2.03
N GLY A 301 6.28 14.22 -1.10
CA GLY A 301 4.98 14.87 -1.31
C GLY A 301 5.01 15.97 -2.37
N ILE A 302 6.11 16.71 -2.47
CA ILE A 302 6.29 17.72 -3.54
C ILE A 302 6.25 17.05 -4.92
N LEU A 303 6.93 15.91 -5.07
CA LEU A 303 6.93 15.14 -6.32
C LEU A 303 5.55 14.54 -6.60
N GLU A 304 4.87 14.00 -5.57
CA GLU A 304 3.50 13.50 -5.64
C GLU A 304 2.53 14.55 -6.18
N ASP A 305 2.52 15.73 -5.57
CA ASP A 305 1.60 16.82 -5.90
C ASP A 305 1.86 17.35 -7.31
N ALA A 306 3.13 17.44 -7.72
CA ALA A 306 3.50 17.86 -9.07
C ALA A 306 3.03 16.87 -10.15
N TYR A 307 3.12 15.55 -9.91
CA TYR A 307 2.57 14.55 -10.84
C TYR A 307 1.06 14.68 -10.97
N ASN A 308 0.34 14.77 -9.84
CA ASN A 308 -1.11 14.93 -9.83
C ASN A 308 -1.54 16.19 -10.60
N LYS A 309 -0.90 17.33 -10.33
CA LYS A 309 -1.14 18.59 -11.04
C LYS A 309 -0.94 18.43 -12.54
N ARG A 310 0.14 17.77 -12.98
CA ARG A 310 0.43 17.58 -14.41
C ARG A 310 -0.58 16.66 -15.08
N TRP A 311 -0.90 15.52 -14.49
CA TRP A 311 -1.83 14.55 -15.07
C TRP A 311 -3.24 15.14 -15.23
N GLN A 312 -3.67 15.99 -14.31
CA GLN A 312 -4.94 16.70 -14.41
C GLN A 312 -4.89 17.84 -15.44
N ALA A 313 -3.76 18.51 -15.61
CA ALA A 313 -3.63 19.64 -16.54
C ALA A 313 -3.67 19.20 -18.01
N VAL A 314 -3.13 18.02 -18.35
CA VAL A 314 -2.99 17.56 -19.75
C VAL A 314 -4.20 16.80 -20.29
N VAL A 315 -5.22 16.57 -19.46
CA VAL A 315 -6.45 15.86 -19.85
C VAL A 315 -7.68 16.54 -19.27
N HIS A 316 -8.69 16.74 -20.10
CA HIS A 316 -10.05 17.00 -19.62
C HIS A 316 -10.72 15.66 -19.32
N ALA A 317 -10.96 15.39 -18.04
CA ALA A 317 -11.68 14.20 -17.62
C ALA A 317 -13.10 14.23 -18.20
N GLY A 318 -13.54 13.11 -18.76
CA GLY A 318 -14.93 12.92 -19.19
C GLY A 318 -15.87 12.76 -18.00
N ARG A 319 -17.13 12.42 -18.28
CA ARG A 319 -18.17 12.26 -17.26
C ARG A 319 -17.81 11.21 -16.21
N TRP A 320 -17.25 10.08 -16.63
CA TRP A 320 -17.01 8.92 -15.76
C TRP A 320 -15.55 8.79 -15.30
N ILE A 321 -15.39 8.63 -13.98
CA ILE A 321 -14.12 8.30 -13.33
C ILE A 321 -14.34 7.18 -12.29
N THR A 322 -13.27 6.48 -11.94
CA THR A 322 -13.30 5.43 -10.92
C THR A 322 -12.17 5.62 -9.92
N THR A 323 -12.40 5.12 -8.72
CA THR A 323 -11.49 5.20 -7.58
C THR A 323 -11.28 3.84 -6.97
N ASP A 324 -10.05 3.55 -6.60
CA ASP A 324 -9.64 2.27 -6.01
C ASP A 324 -8.19 2.39 -5.52
N GLU A 325 -7.77 1.46 -4.67
CA GLU A 325 -6.42 1.41 -4.15
C GLU A 325 -5.46 0.54 -4.97
N SER A 326 -4.18 0.89 -4.90
CA SER A 326 -3.06 0.08 -5.38
C SER A 326 -2.03 -0.09 -4.27
N ARG A 327 -1.14 -1.08 -4.41
CA ARG A 327 -0.06 -1.31 -3.43
C ARG A 327 1.29 -1.38 -4.08
N VAL A 328 2.28 -0.85 -3.37
CA VAL A 328 3.70 -0.94 -3.75
C VAL A 328 4.43 -1.78 -2.73
N ALA A 329 5.04 -2.88 -3.20
CA ALA A 329 5.76 -3.82 -2.36
C ALA A 329 7.05 -3.22 -1.79
N GLY A 330 7.32 -3.51 -0.52
CA GLY A 330 8.58 -3.13 0.10
C GLY A 330 8.48 -2.97 1.61
N TRP A 331 9.55 -3.34 2.30
CA TRP A 331 9.75 -2.99 3.70
C TRP A 331 10.13 -1.51 3.76
N TYR A 332 9.19 -0.70 4.21
CA TYR A 332 9.38 0.72 4.33
C TYR A 332 9.78 1.07 5.77
N HIS A 333 10.71 2.02 5.92
CA HIS A 333 10.80 2.83 7.12
C HIS A 333 9.68 3.93 7.13
N SER A 334 8.49 3.64 6.57
CA SER A 334 7.29 4.51 6.51
C SER A 334 6.04 3.77 6.97
N VAL A 335 4.90 4.47 6.91
CA VAL A 335 3.59 3.91 7.23
C VAL A 335 3.31 2.66 6.40
N MET A 336 3.14 1.55 7.10
CA MET A 336 2.83 0.25 6.51
C MET A 336 1.32 0.06 6.56
N THR A 337 0.74 -0.28 5.42
CA THR A 337 -0.60 -0.87 5.38
C THR A 337 -0.45 -2.38 5.23
N ILE A 338 -0.99 -3.13 6.19
CA ILE A 338 -1.29 -4.54 6.01
C ILE A 338 -2.69 -4.58 5.42
N GLY A 339 -2.82 -5.22 4.28
CA GLY A 339 -4.13 -5.39 3.68
C GLY A 339 -4.85 -6.65 4.09
N PRO A 340 -6.17 -6.71 3.84
CA PRO A 340 -6.88 -7.97 3.88
C PRO A 340 -6.28 -8.96 2.87
N GLU A 341 -6.25 -10.24 3.23
CA GLU A 341 -6.02 -11.31 2.28
C GLU A 341 -7.16 -11.32 1.23
N PRO A 342 -6.92 -11.69 -0.04
CA PRO A 342 -5.72 -12.31 -0.62
C PRO A 342 -4.98 -11.41 -1.65
N LYS A 343 -4.50 -10.21 -1.26
CA LYS A 343 -3.71 -9.39 -2.21
C LYS A 343 -2.29 -9.97 -2.43
N PRO A 344 -1.73 -9.94 -3.67
CA PRO A 344 -0.37 -10.43 -3.96
C PRO A 344 0.72 -9.73 -3.15
N ILE A 345 0.53 -8.44 -2.86
CA ILE A 345 1.40 -7.63 -2.01
C ILE A 345 0.74 -7.51 -0.64
N ARG A 346 1.29 -8.26 0.33
CA ARG A 346 0.79 -8.34 1.71
C ARG A 346 1.22 -7.16 2.57
N THR A 347 2.45 -6.68 2.38
CA THR A 347 3.05 -5.58 3.14
C THR A 347 3.61 -4.53 2.19
N GLY A 348 3.24 -3.27 2.43
CA GLY A 348 3.72 -2.16 1.64
C GLY A 348 2.96 -0.86 1.89
N ALA A 349 3.08 0.07 0.95
CA ALA A 349 2.38 1.34 0.95
C ALA A 349 1.14 1.20 0.07
N THR A 350 0.00 1.66 0.57
CA THR A 350 -1.25 1.74 -0.18
C THR A 350 -1.34 3.12 -0.83
N LEU A 351 -1.73 3.18 -2.09
CA LEU A 351 -2.01 4.42 -2.81
C LEU A 351 -3.46 4.39 -3.28
N HIS A 352 -4.23 5.43 -2.96
CA HIS A 352 -5.57 5.63 -3.53
C HIS A 352 -5.43 6.37 -4.84
N THR A 353 -6.09 5.87 -5.89
CA THR A 353 -5.95 6.43 -7.24
C THR A 353 -7.29 6.74 -7.86
N VAL A 354 -7.31 7.78 -8.70
CA VAL A 354 -8.43 8.12 -9.57
C VAL A 354 -8.01 7.85 -11.01
N CYS A 355 -8.86 7.21 -11.81
CA CYS A 355 -8.59 7.04 -13.24
C CYS A 355 -9.82 7.20 -14.13
N ILE A 356 -9.57 7.48 -15.41
CA ILE A 356 -10.61 7.51 -16.45
C ILE A 356 -11.10 6.08 -16.73
N THR A 357 -12.42 5.92 -16.83
CA THR A 357 -13.06 4.60 -17.01
C THR A 357 -13.31 4.24 -18.47
N GLU A 358 -13.70 5.22 -19.28
CA GLU A 358 -14.24 5.02 -20.62
C GLU A 358 -13.36 5.58 -21.75
N GLY A 359 -13.56 5.02 -22.94
CA GLY A 359 -12.91 5.40 -24.18
C GLY A 359 -11.38 5.16 -24.27
N PRO A 360 -10.71 5.77 -25.26
CA PRO A 360 -9.28 5.53 -25.53
C PRO A 360 -8.31 5.79 -24.36
N LEU A 361 -8.58 6.75 -23.46
CA LEU A 361 -7.77 7.03 -22.26
C LEU A 361 -8.20 6.20 -21.04
N HIS A 362 -9.02 5.15 -21.18
CA HIS A 362 -9.30 4.25 -20.05
C HIS A 362 -8.01 3.82 -19.34
N THR A 363 -8.05 3.79 -18.01
CA THR A 363 -6.91 3.54 -17.07
C THR A 363 -5.89 4.68 -16.93
N TYR A 364 -6.07 5.82 -17.61
CA TYR A 364 -5.24 7.02 -17.38
C TYR A 364 -5.43 7.52 -15.95
N LYS A 365 -4.35 7.61 -15.17
CA LYS A 365 -4.34 8.09 -13.79
C LYS A 365 -4.49 9.60 -13.77
N LEU A 366 -5.53 10.08 -13.11
CA LEU A 366 -5.78 11.50 -12.88
C LEU A 366 -5.22 11.96 -11.54
N PHE A 367 -5.17 11.06 -10.57
CA PHE A 367 -4.67 11.37 -9.23
C PHE A 367 -4.17 10.09 -8.56
N ALA A 368 -3.14 10.23 -7.73
CA ALA A 368 -2.66 9.19 -6.84
C ALA A 368 -2.25 9.83 -5.50
N ARG A 369 -2.55 9.15 -4.39
CA ARG A 369 -2.17 9.59 -3.05
C ARG A 369 -1.75 8.43 -2.18
N VAL A 370 -0.54 8.53 -1.64
CA VAL A 370 -0.03 7.58 -0.63
C VAL A 370 -0.83 7.73 0.66
N TYR A 371 -1.30 6.60 1.19
CA TYR A 371 -2.05 6.54 2.44
C TYR A 371 -1.10 6.48 3.64
N GLY A 372 -1.18 7.49 4.51
CA GLY A 372 -0.34 7.68 5.68
C GLY A 372 -0.92 7.16 7.00
N GLY A 373 -2.10 6.52 7.01
CA GLY A 373 -2.71 5.99 8.24
C GLY A 373 -2.85 7.08 9.31
N ARG A 374 -2.53 6.79 10.57
CA ARG A 374 -2.59 7.79 11.66
C ARG A 374 -1.71 9.05 11.46
N PHE A 375 -0.92 9.12 10.40
CA PHE A 375 -0.02 10.24 10.09
C PHE A 375 -0.46 11.06 8.86
N ASP A 376 -1.70 10.89 8.39
CA ASP A 376 -2.32 11.74 7.35
C ASP A 376 -2.87 13.06 7.96
N GLU A 377 -2.02 13.74 8.73
CA GLU A 377 -2.39 14.97 9.46
C GLU A 377 -2.91 16.07 8.53
N ASP A 378 -2.46 16.07 7.26
CA ASP A 378 -2.87 17.03 6.24
C ASP A 378 -4.24 16.74 5.62
N VAL A 379 -4.73 15.50 5.72
CA VAL A 379 -6.07 15.10 5.29
C VAL A 379 -7.10 15.45 6.35
N ASP A 380 -6.75 15.27 7.62
CA ASP A 380 -7.66 15.48 8.76
C ASP A 380 -8.02 16.97 8.98
N VAL A 381 -7.21 17.90 8.45
CA VAL A 381 -7.37 19.35 8.63
C VAL A 381 -8.04 20.04 7.43
N ARG A 382 -8.14 19.37 6.26
CA ARG A 382 -8.46 20.03 4.98
C ARG A 382 -9.94 20.16 4.64
N CYS A 383 -10.86 19.58 5.40
CA CYS A 383 -12.28 19.71 5.09
C CYS A 383 -13.01 20.58 6.10
N SER A 384 -13.35 21.79 5.68
CA SER A 384 -14.29 22.69 6.35
C SER A 384 -15.64 22.01 6.57
N HIS A 385 -16.18 21.38 5.53
CA HIS A 385 -17.53 20.80 5.48
C HIS A 385 -17.64 19.39 6.07
N THR A 386 -16.54 18.79 6.56
CA THR A 386 -16.57 17.45 7.17
C THR A 386 -15.72 17.47 8.44
N ALA A 387 -16.15 18.27 9.40
CA ALA A 387 -15.48 18.42 10.67
C ALA A 387 -15.71 17.19 11.58
N THR A 388 -15.42 15.95 11.13
CA THR A 388 -15.20 14.78 12.00
C THR A 388 -14.84 13.47 11.26
N LYS A 389 -13.74 12.85 11.71
CA LYS A 389 -13.47 11.41 11.92
C LYS A 389 -13.54 10.39 10.77
N LEU A 390 -14.30 10.60 9.70
CA LEU A 390 -14.31 9.71 8.54
C LEU A 390 -13.21 10.10 7.57
N LYS A 391 -11.98 9.73 7.93
CA LYS A 391 -10.77 10.01 7.16
C LYS A 391 -10.86 9.69 5.67
N MET A 392 -11.63 8.65 5.30
CA MET A 392 -11.86 8.32 3.89
C MET A 392 -12.68 9.37 3.15
N VAL A 393 -13.64 10.02 3.79
CA VAL A 393 -14.41 11.12 3.18
C VAL A 393 -13.48 12.30 2.93
N SER A 394 -12.66 12.69 3.91
CA SER A 394 -11.69 13.79 3.73
C SER A 394 -10.63 13.47 2.66
N LEU A 395 -10.21 12.21 2.54
CA LEU A 395 -9.32 11.79 1.45
C LEU A 395 -10.02 11.91 0.08
N TYR A 396 -11.28 11.47 -0.02
CA TYR A 396 -12.05 11.56 -1.26
C TYR A 396 -12.39 13.02 -1.62
N ASP A 397 -12.66 13.87 -0.63
CA ASP A 397 -12.82 15.31 -0.77
C ASP A 397 -11.61 15.93 -1.49
N LEU A 398 -10.40 15.61 -1.01
CA LEU A 398 -9.13 16.01 -1.63
C LEU A 398 -8.96 15.43 -3.04
N MET A 399 -9.21 14.13 -3.22
CA MET A 399 -9.03 13.43 -4.51
C MET A 399 -9.99 13.92 -5.59
N LEU A 400 -11.21 14.30 -5.19
CA LEU A 400 -12.29 14.65 -6.10
C LEU A 400 -12.52 16.16 -6.24
N GLU A 401 -11.75 16.99 -5.55
CA GLU A 401 -11.83 18.46 -5.59
C GLU A 401 -11.96 19.02 -7.02
N PRO A 402 -11.16 18.60 -8.03
CA PRO A 402 -11.27 19.14 -9.39
C PRO A 402 -12.59 18.79 -10.11
N TYR A 403 -13.36 17.85 -9.58
CA TYR A 403 -14.55 17.24 -10.19
C TYR A 403 -15.85 17.64 -9.48
N LYS A 404 -15.78 18.41 -8.39
CA LYS A 404 -16.97 18.86 -7.67
C LYS A 404 -17.85 19.77 -8.51
N HIS A 405 -19.16 19.67 -8.28
CA HIS A 405 -20.25 20.47 -8.86
C HIS A 405 -20.33 20.46 -10.40
N LYS A 406 -19.73 19.45 -11.03
CA LYS A 406 -19.73 19.31 -12.49
C LYS A 406 -20.65 18.19 -13.00
N GLY A 407 -21.23 17.40 -12.10
CA GLY A 407 -22.06 16.23 -12.45
C GLY A 407 -21.27 15.00 -12.89
N HIS A 408 -19.99 14.90 -12.49
CA HIS A 408 -19.18 13.70 -12.73
C HIS A 408 -19.82 12.47 -12.07
N CYS A 409 -19.62 11.31 -12.71
CA CYS A 409 -19.99 10.01 -12.17
C CYS A 409 -18.74 9.30 -11.62
N VAL A 410 -18.76 8.95 -10.35
CA VAL A 410 -17.67 8.27 -9.63
C VAL A 410 -18.09 6.86 -9.27
N VAL A 411 -17.27 5.89 -9.68
CA VAL A 411 -17.40 4.50 -9.25
C VAL A 411 -16.41 4.19 -8.12
N MET A 412 -16.88 3.49 -7.08
CA MET A 412 -16.06 3.11 -5.92
C MET A 412 -16.41 1.71 -5.40
N ASP A 413 -15.48 1.10 -4.66
CA ASP A 413 -15.69 -0.18 -3.99
C ASP A 413 -16.37 0.00 -2.61
N SER A 414 -16.89 -1.11 -2.11
CA SER A 414 -17.51 -1.34 -0.81
C SER A 414 -16.63 -0.98 0.38
N ALA A 415 -15.31 -0.89 0.21
CA ALA A 415 -14.40 -0.39 1.23
C ALA A 415 -14.61 1.11 1.53
N TYR A 416 -15.26 1.85 0.63
CA TYR A 416 -15.44 3.30 0.71
C TYR A 416 -16.91 3.72 0.63
N MET A 417 -17.71 2.99 -0.15
CA MET A 417 -19.12 3.31 -0.34
C MET A 417 -19.95 3.13 0.95
N GLY A 418 -20.90 4.05 1.15
CA GLY A 418 -21.86 4.03 2.25
C GLY A 418 -22.84 5.20 2.15
N ASP A 419 -23.85 5.23 3.01
CA ASP A 419 -24.89 6.27 3.02
C ASP A 419 -24.30 7.67 3.18
N ALA A 420 -23.38 7.85 4.14
CA ALA A 420 -22.77 9.16 4.42
C ALA A 420 -21.96 9.66 3.21
N MET A 421 -21.15 8.79 2.59
CA MET A 421 -20.41 9.11 1.37
C MET A 421 -21.35 9.50 0.21
N CYS A 422 -22.45 8.75 0.01
CA CYS A 422 -23.43 9.06 -1.04
C CYS A 422 -24.12 10.41 -0.82
N GLN A 423 -24.45 10.74 0.43
CA GLN A 423 -25.08 12.01 0.82
C GLN A 423 -24.12 13.18 0.59
N VAL A 424 -22.91 13.12 1.15
CA VAL A 424 -21.87 14.16 0.94
C VAL A 424 -21.55 14.29 -0.54
N GLY A 425 -21.37 13.18 -1.25
CA GLY A 425 -21.14 13.18 -2.69
C GLY A 425 -22.23 13.91 -3.46
N ARG A 426 -23.50 13.74 -3.08
CA ARG A 426 -24.64 14.38 -3.74
C ARG A 426 -24.78 15.85 -3.38
N GLU A 427 -24.83 16.14 -2.09
CA GLU A 427 -25.30 17.41 -1.53
C GLU A 427 -24.15 18.43 -1.43
N GLU A 428 -22.96 17.97 -1.02
CA GLU A 428 -21.79 18.83 -0.83
C GLU A 428 -20.89 18.87 -2.05
N TRP A 429 -20.69 17.74 -2.73
CA TRP A 429 -19.71 17.66 -3.83
C TRP A 429 -20.35 17.80 -5.20
N GLY A 430 -21.66 17.68 -5.33
CA GLY A 430 -22.31 17.71 -6.63
C GLY A 430 -21.85 16.59 -7.59
N ILE A 431 -21.60 15.40 -7.04
CA ILE A 431 -21.08 14.20 -7.72
C ILE A 431 -22.12 13.07 -7.68
N ASN A 432 -22.30 12.42 -8.84
CA ASN A 432 -23.06 11.19 -8.97
C ASN A 432 -22.18 10.00 -8.54
N MET A 433 -22.61 9.21 -7.56
CA MET A 433 -21.83 8.09 -6.99
C MET A 433 -22.56 6.76 -7.15
N VAL A 434 -21.81 5.73 -7.54
CA VAL A 434 -22.29 4.34 -7.64
C VAL A 434 -21.19 3.36 -7.26
N GLY A 435 -21.54 2.27 -6.60
CA GLY A 435 -20.55 1.31 -6.16
C GLY A 435 -21.16 0.12 -5.43
N THR A 436 -20.31 -0.87 -5.14
CA THR A 436 -20.66 -1.92 -4.19
C THR A 436 -20.69 -1.35 -2.78
N CYS A 437 -21.54 -1.88 -1.90
CA CYS A 437 -21.66 -1.40 -0.53
C CYS A 437 -21.71 -2.56 0.47
N GLN A 438 -21.03 -2.40 1.60
CA GLN A 438 -21.20 -3.30 2.74
C GLN A 438 -22.58 -3.08 3.37
N SER A 439 -23.25 -4.15 3.77
CA SER A 439 -24.59 -4.06 4.37
C SER A 439 -24.63 -3.28 5.70
N SER A 440 -23.51 -3.15 6.40
CA SER A 440 -23.42 -2.37 7.64
C SER A 440 -23.29 -0.87 7.39
N ARG A 441 -23.06 -0.44 6.14
CA ARG A 441 -22.81 0.96 5.78
C ARG A 441 -23.99 1.65 5.12
N THR A 442 -25.14 0.97 5.08
CA THR A 442 -26.38 1.52 4.53
C THR A 442 -27.59 1.04 5.31
N GLY A 443 -28.53 1.94 5.59
CA GLY A 443 -29.78 1.62 6.29
C GLY A 443 -30.60 0.55 5.57
N GLY A 444 -30.55 0.51 4.24
CA GLY A 444 -31.20 -0.51 3.41
C GLY A 444 -30.52 -1.89 3.51
N GLY A 445 -29.30 -1.96 4.03
CA GLY A 445 -28.50 -3.18 4.07
C GLY A 445 -29.03 -4.23 5.03
N LYS A 446 -29.70 -3.82 6.12
CA LYS A 446 -30.40 -4.73 7.05
C LYS A 446 -31.58 -5.42 6.35
N LEU A 447 -32.36 -4.68 5.54
CA LEU A 447 -33.48 -5.24 4.76
C LEU A 447 -32.98 -6.25 3.72
N GLY A 448 -31.90 -5.91 3.01
CA GLY A 448 -31.27 -6.83 2.06
C GLY A 448 -30.75 -8.11 2.72
N LYS A 449 -30.15 -8.02 3.91
CA LYS A 449 -29.73 -9.19 4.71
C LYS A 449 -30.92 -10.05 5.12
N LEU A 450 -32.03 -9.43 5.54
CA LEU A 450 -33.25 -10.14 5.93
C LEU A 450 -33.85 -10.90 4.75
N ALA A 451 -34.00 -10.27 3.59
CA ALA A 451 -34.53 -10.90 2.39
C ALA A 451 -33.67 -12.09 1.91
N ILE A 452 -32.34 -12.00 2.05
CA ILE A 452 -31.44 -13.13 1.80
C ILE A 452 -31.70 -14.27 2.79
N LYS A 453 -31.85 -13.96 4.08
CA LYS A 453 -32.11 -14.95 5.13
C LYS A 453 -33.45 -15.66 4.93
N GLU A 454 -34.46 -14.92 4.49
CA GLU A 454 -35.81 -15.42 4.18
C GLU A 454 -35.91 -16.12 2.81
N LYS A 455 -34.80 -16.20 2.07
CA LYS A 455 -34.70 -16.84 0.74
C LYS A 455 -35.60 -16.20 -0.33
N GLU A 456 -35.92 -14.92 -0.20
CA GLU A 456 -36.59 -14.16 -1.27
C GLU A 456 -35.72 -14.09 -2.54
N LEU A 457 -34.39 -14.12 -2.35
CA LEU A 457 -33.38 -14.15 -3.40
C LEU A 457 -32.57 -15.45 -3.32
N VAL A 458 -32.42 -16.11 -4.47
CA VAL A 458 -31.59 -17.32 -4.60
C VAL A 458 -30.43 -17.04 -5.55
N LYS A 459 -29.20 -17.41 -5.14
CA LYS A 459 -27.99 -17.20 -5.94
C LYS A 459 -28.13 -17.84 -7.34
N GLY A 460 -27.66 -17.13 -8.35
CA GLY A 460 -27.71 -17.56 -9.75
C GLY A 460 -29.05 -17.31 -10.45
N THR A 461 -30.06 -16.80 -9.75
CA THR A 461 -31.34 -16.40 -10.37
C THR A 461 -31.25 -15.07 -11.10
N HIS A 462 -30.22 -14.26 -10.84
CA HIS A 462 -30.03 -12.90 -11.36
C HIS A 462 -31.19 -11.95 -11.03
N LYS A 463 -32.07 -12.31 -10.09
CA LYS A 463 -33.10 -11.41 -9.57
C LYS A 463 -32.46 -10.27 -8.78
N SER A 464 -33.05 -9.08 -8.89
CA SER A 464 -32.69 -7.90 -8.09
C SER A 464 -33.80 -7.57 -7.11
N LEU A 465 -33.43 -7.20 -5.88
CA LEU A 465 -34.32 -6.49 -4.97
C LEU A 465 -33.82 -5.05 -4.83
N LEU A 466 -34.76 -4.11 -4.84
CA LEU A 466 -34.50 -2.68 -4.81
C LEU A 466 -35.09 -2.07 -3.54
N TYR A 467 -34.30 -1.25 -2.86
CA TYR A 467 -34.70 -0.51 -1.68
C TYR A 467 -34.40 0.95 -1.91
N GLN A 468 -35.40 1.80 -1.73
CA GLN A 468 -35.27 3.24 -1.89
C GLN A 468 -35.52 3.94 -0.55
N HIS A 469 -34.71 4.95 -0.27
CA HIS A 469 -34.91 5.80 0.89
C HIS A 469 -36.10 6.74 0.67
N LYS A 470 -36.93 6.97 1.70
CA LYS A 470 -38.19 7.75 1.60
C LYS A 470 -37.98 9.16 1.07
N THR A 471 -36.99 9.89 1.59
CA THR A 471 -36.73 11.30 1.26
C THR A 471 -35.44 11.51 0.47
N LYS A 472 -34.33 10.90 0.88
CA LYS A 472 -33.01 11.06 0.26
C LYS A 472 -32.91 10.39 -1.12
N PRO A 473 -32.13 10.94 -2.07
CA PRO A 473 -31.98 10.40 -3.42
C PRO A 473 -30.99 9.22 -3.47
N ILE A 474 -31.19 8.21 -2.63
CA ILE A 474 -30.31 7.04 -2.54
C ILE A 474 -31.09 5.73 -2.75
N VAL A 475 -30.50 4.79 -3.48
CA VAL A 475 -31.08 3.48 -3.78
C VAL A 475 -30.06 2.39 -3.49
N HIS A 476 -30.47 1.42 -2.68
CA HIS A 476 -29.72 0.21 -2.37
C HIS A 476 -30.31 -0.96 -3.18
N ALA A 477 -29.47 -1.75 -3.83
CA ALA A 477 -29.90 -2.91 -4.57
C ALA A 477 -29.13 -4.17 -4.14
N VAL A 478 -29.84 -5.32 -4.15
CA VAL A 478 -29.26 -6.64 -3.94
C VAL A 478 -29.52 -7.49 -5.16
N TRP A 479 -28.47 -7.93 -5.84
CA TRP A 479 -28.53 -8.73 -7.05
C TRP A 479 -27.99 -10.14 -6.83
N ALA A 480 -28.76 -11.15 -7.21
CA ALA A 480 -28.42 -12.56 -7.01
C ALA A 480 -27.66 -13.18 -8.18
N ASP A 481 -26.43 -12.72 -8.44
CA ASP A 481 -25.46 -13.40 -9.32
C ASP A 481 -25.03 -14.74 -8.66
N ASN A 482 -23.89 -15.29 -9.08
CA ASN A 482 -23.18 -16.39 -8.45
C ASN A 482 -22.98 -16.20 -6.93
N ASN A 483 -22.95 -14.95 -6.48
CA ASN A 483 -23.07 -14.54 -5.09
C ASN A 483 -23.98 -13.30 -5.01
N PHE A 484 -24.40 -12.91 -3.80
CA PHE A 484 -25.16 -11.68 -3.63
C PHE A 484 -24.25 -10.47 -3.80
N VAL A 485 -24.53 -9.65 -4.79
CA VAL A 485 -23.86 -8.37 -5.02
C VAL A 485 -24.76 -7.26 -4.51
N LYS A 486 -24.19 -6.33 -3.76
CA LYS A 486 -24.92 -5.26 -3.09
C LYS A 486 -24.38 -3.93 -3.58
N THR A 487 -25.24 -3.12 -4.17
CA THR A 487 -24.87 -1.82 -4.73
C THR A 487 -25.61 -0.69 -4.03
N LEU A 488 -24.99 0.48 -4.03
CA LEU A 488 -25.57 1.73 -3.55
C LEU A 488 -25.30 2.82 -4.58
N SER A 489 -26.27 3.70 -4.78
CA SER A 489 -26.18 4.83 -5.71
C SER A 489 -26.95 6.04 -5.21
N ASN A 490 -26.45 7.24 -5.49
CA ASN A 490 -27.12 8.52 -5.20
C ASN A 490 -27.81 9.19 -6.41
N PHE A 491 -27.87 8.50 -7.56
CA PHE A 491 -28.40 9.08 -8.80
C PHE A 491 -29.19 8.10 -9.66
N HIS A 492 -29.20 6.82 -9.30
CA HIS A 492 -29.94 5.80 -10.03
C HIS A 492 -31.34 5.68 -9.48
N SER A 493 -32.34 5.69 -10.37
CA SER A 493 -33.69 5.27 -10.03
C SER A 493 -33.74 3.75 -9.79
N PRO A 494 -34.73 3.24 -9.02
CA PRO A 494 -34.88 1.81 -8.77
C PRO A 494 -35.44 1.12 -10.02
N THR A 495 -34.55 0.81 -10.96
CA THR A 495 -34.89 0.18 -12.24
C THR A 495 -34.08 -1.09 -12.48
N ILE A 496 -34.74 -2.07 -13.11
CA ILE A 496 -34.16 -3.29 -13.65
C ILE A 496 -34.07 -3.12 -15.17
N VAL A 497 -32.91 -3.48 -15.72
CA VAL A 497 -32.66 -3.46 -17.16
C VAL A 497 -32.70 -4.90 -17.66
N GLU A 498 -33.70 -5.20 -18.49
CA GLU A 498 -33.85 -6.50 -19.14
C GLU A 498 -32.64 -6.78 -20.05
N GLY A 499 -32.05 -7.97 -19.89
CA GLY A 499 -30.84 -8.35 -20.63
C GLY A 499 -29.66 -7.40 -20.45
N GLY A 500 -29.63 -6.62 -19.37
CA GLY A 500 -28.63 -5.57 -19.16
C GLY A 500 -27.18 -6.06 -19.02
N MET A 501 -26.97 -7.36 -18.78
CA MET A 501 -25.63 -7.95 -18.69
C MET A 501 -25.55 -9.35 -19.29
N LYS A 502 -24.34 -9.72 -19.72
CA LYS A 502 -23.99 -11.09 -20.12
C LYS A 502 -23.30 -11.85 -19.00
N ARG A 503 -23.86 -12.98 -18.57
CA ARG A 503 -23.30 -13.82 -17.50
C ARG A 503 -23.21 -15.28 -17.90
N ARG A 504 -22.18 -15.95 -17.36
CA ARG A 504 -22.09 -17.42 -17.41
C ARG A 504 -23.02 -17.97 -16.34
N VAL A 505 -24.16 -18.49 -16.77
CA VAL A 505 -25.18 -19.02 -15.86
C VAL A 505 -24.59 -20.21 -15.10
N ARG A 506 -24.82 -20.20 -13.79
CA ARG A 506 -24.49 -21.32 -12.92
C ARG A 506 -25.62 -22.32 -12.98
N ASP A 507 -25.31 -23.55 -13.35
CA ASP A 507 -26.25 -24.66 -13.28
C ASP A 507 -26.67 -24.84 -11.80
N PRO A 508 -27.98 -24.74 -11.48
CA PRO A 508 -28.47 -24.81 -10.11
C PRO A 508 -28.30 -26.19 -9.47
N VAL A 509 -28.16 -27.25 -10.26
CA VAL A 509 -27.99 -28.64 -9.80
C VAL A 509 -26.51 -28.99 -9.66
N THR A 510 -25.72 -28.72 -10.71
CA THR A 510 -24.30 -29.12 -10.72
C THR A 510 -23.37 -28.08 -10.13
N GLY A 511 -23.85 -26.84 -9.93
CA GLY A 511 -23.06 -25.71 -9.46
C GLY A 511 -21.99 -25.24 -10.44
N LYS A 512 -21.87 -25.87 -11.62
CA LYS A 512 -20.89 -25.54 -12.67
C LYS A 512 -21.38 -24.37 -13.52
N ARG A 513 -20.44 -23.58 -14.01
CA ARG A 513 -20.74 -22.44 -14.90
C ARG A 513 -20.82 -22.93 -16.34
N SER A 514 -21.84 -22.47 -17.07
CA SER A 514 -21.90 -22.63 -18.52
C SER A 514 -20.67 -22.03 -19.19
N ARG A 515 -20.25 -22.60 -20.32
CA ARG A 515 -19.21 -22.01 -21.17
C ARG A 515 -19.69 -20.71 -21.80
N ASP A 516 -20.95 -20.71 -22.23
CA ASP A 516 -21.55 -19.61 -22.96
C ASP A 516 -22.19 -18.60 -22.00
N GLN A 517 -22.15 -17.34 -22.40
CA GLN A 517 -22.81 -16.26 -21.67
C GLN A 517 -24.22 -16.06 -22.23
N THR A 518 -25.18 -15.84 -21.34
CA THR A 518 -26.54 -15.45 -21.71
C THR A 518 -26.83 -14.05 -21.17
N ASP A 519 -27.78 -13.37 -21.80
CA ASP A 519 -28.31 -12.12 -21.29
C ASP A 519 -29.10 -12.39 -20.00
N VAL A 520 -28.88 -11.56 -19.00
CA VAL A 520 -29.53 -11.64 -17.68
C VAL A 520 -29.94 -10.25 -17.23
N ASP A 521 -31.07 -10.20 -16.52
CA ASP A 521 -31.59 -8.96 -15.97
C ASP A 521 -30.72 -8.49 -14.81
N CYS A 522 -30.57 -7.18 -14.69
CA CYS A 522 -29.80 -6.58 -13.61
C CYS A 522 -30.24 -5.15 -13.36
N ASN A 523 -30.04 -4.68 -12.12
CA ASN A 523 -30.31 -3.30 -11.79
C ASN A 523 -29.29 -2.36 -12.48
N ALA A 524 -29.71 -1.15 -12.82
CA ALA A 524 -28.89 -0.18 -13.56
C ALA A 524 -27.53 0.09 -12.87
N GLN A 525 -27.52 0.18 -11.54
CA GLN A 525 -26.30 0.42 -10.76
C GLN A 525 -25.22 -0.66 -11.01
N GLN A 526 -25.66 -1.90 -11.16
CA GLN A 526 -24.77 -3.03 -11.36
C GLN A 526 -24.10 -3.00 -12.75
N ILE A 527 -24.78 -2.48 -13.77
CA ILE A 527 -24.24 -2.31 -15.12
C ILE A 527 -23.08 -1.33 -15.07
N ASP A 528 -23.32 -0.14 -14.51
CA ASP A 528 -22.32 0.93 -14.41
C ASP A 528 -21.14 0.51 -13.56
N TYR A 529 -21.38 -0.16 -12.43
CA TYR A 529 -20.31 -0.72 -11.61
C TYR A 529 -19.47 -1.74 -12.39
N CYS A 530 -20.09 -2.72 -13.05
CA CYS A 530 -19.37 -3.79 -13.77
C CYS A 530 -18.54 -3.29 -14.95
N ASN A 531 -18.99 -2.22 -15.61
CA ASN A 531 -18.27 -1.64 -16.74
C ASN A 531 -16.96 -0.95 -16.31
N THR A 532 -16.83 -0.56 -15.04
CA THR A 532 -15.83 0.42 -14.59
C THR A 532 -14.95 -0.02 -13.43
N TYR A 533 -15.39 -0.90 -12.51
CA TYR A 533 -14.65 -1.24 -11.29
C TYR A 533 -13.22 -1.78 -11.55
N HIS A 534 -13.07 -2.65 -12.53
CA HIS A 534 -11.82 -3.36 -12.82
C HIS A 534 -10.75 -2.51 -13.54
N LYS A 535 -11.02 -1.23 -13.83
CA LYS A 535 -10.11 -0.40 -14.65
C LYS A 535 -8.83 -0.06 -13.91
N ILE A 536 -8.90 0.22 -12.60
CA ILE A 536 -7.69 0.49 -11.80
C ILE A 536 -6.82 -0.74 -11.70
N ASP A 537 -7.40 -1.91 -11.39
CA ASP A 537 -6.68 -3.18 -11.41
C ASP A 537 -6.04 -3.48 -12.76
N LYS A 538 -6.74 -3.21 -13.87
CA LYS A 538 -6.18 -3.36 -15.22
C LYS A 538 -4.98 -2.44 -15.45
N GLY A 539 -5.06 -1.18 -15.01
CA GLY A 539 -3.96 -0.21 -15.07
C GLY A 539 -2.77 -0.66 -14.23
N ASN A 540 -3.03 -1.04 -12.97
CA ASN A 540 -2.03 -1.56 -12.05
C ASN A 540 -1.31 -2.79 -12.62
N GLY A 541 -2.05 -3.71 -13.25
CA GLY A 541 -1.50 -4.90 -13.91
C GLY A 541 -0.68 -4.60 -15.17
N ALA A 542 -0.93 -3.48 -15.86
CA ALA A 542 -0.09 -3.02 -16.95
C ALA A 542 1.23 -2.43 -16.42
N GLU A 543 1.15 -1.61 -15.37
CA GLU A 543 2.29 -0.97 -14.72
C GLU A 543 3.21 -2.00 -14.03
N ALA A 544 2.65 -3.00 -13.34
CA ALA A 544 3.42 -4.02 -12.62
C ALA A 544 4.32 -4.89 -13.53
N LYS A 545 4.00 -4.98 -14.83
CA LYS A 545 4.86 -5.68 -15.80
C LYS A 545 6.19 -4.97 -15.98
N TYR A 546 6.19 -3.65 -15.83
CA TYR A 546 7.30 -2.74 -16.06
C TYR A 546 7.56 -1.96 -14.77
N ASP A 547 7.83 -2.70 -13.70
CA ASP A 547 8.14 -2.08 -12.41
C ASP A 547 9.61 -1.67 -12.35
N LEU A 548 9.86 -0.36 -12.35
CA LEU A 548 11.14 0.27 -12.01
C LEU A 548 11.54 -0.09 -10.57
N SER A 549 12.12 -1.27 -10.39
CA SER A 549 12.64 -1.71 -9.10
C SER A 549 13.95 -0.98 -8.78
N THR A 550 13.91 -0.15 -7.75
CA THR A 550 15.13 0.40 -7.14
C THR A 550 15.52 -0.49 -5.95
N GLU A 551 16.72 -1.07 -6.00
CA GLU A 551 17.32 -1.79 -4.87
C GLU A 551 17.84 -0.79 -3.85
N SER A 552 16.96 0.04 -3.28
CA SER A 552 17.38 0.96 -2.24
C SER A 552 17.26 0.31 -0.88
N HIS A 553 18.33 -0.36 -0.46
CA HIS A 553 18.54 -0.74 0.94
C HIS A 553 19.01 0.44 1.81
N LEU A 554 19.37 1.56 1.17
CA LEU A 554 20.05 2.72 1.78
C LEU A 554 19.16 3.99 1.90
N HIS A 555 18.22 4.24 0.97
CA HIS A 555 17.44 5.50 0.89
C HIS A 555 15.96 5.38 1.29
N GLY A 556 15.60 4.37 2.09
CA GLY A 556 14.26 4.27 2.65
C GLY A 556 13.17 4.09 1.58
N TRP A 557 12.02 4.72 1.80
CA TRP A 557 10.77 4.41 1.11
C TRP A 557 10.45 5.33 -0.09
N ALA A 558 10.94 6.57 -0.07
CA ALA A 558 10.61 7.59 -1.07
C ALA A 558 11.03 7.22 -2.51
N PRO A 559 12.25 6.68 -2.79
CA PRO A 559 12.62 6.30 -4.16
C PRO A 559 11.75 5.23 -4.80
N LYS A 560 11.16 4.34 -3.98
CA LYS A 560 10.22 3.33 -4.49
C LYS A 560 8.88 3.93 -4.86
N LEU A 561 8.39 4.89 -4.08
CA LEU A 561 7.18 5.64 -4.43
C LEU A 561 7.41 6.51 -5.66
N ALA A 562 8.54 7.20 -5.75
CA ALA A 562 8.91 7.96 -6.94
C ALA A 562 8.96 7.07 -8.20
N ALA A 563 9.56 5.88 -8.10
CA ALA A 563 9.56 4.90 -9.20
C ALA A 563 8.13 4.46 -9.58
N ARG A 564 7.24 4.27 -8.59
CA ARG A 564 5.84 3.94 -8.84
C ARG A 564 5.11 5.04 -9.63
N TYR A 565 5.29 6.31 -9.26
CA TYR A 565 4.69 7.43 -9.98
C TYR A 565 5.26 7.57 -11.40
N PHE A 566 6.57 7.31 -11.57
CA PHE A 566 7.18 7.24 -12.89
C PHE A 566 6.57 6.11 -13.75
N ASN A 567 6.32 4.93 -13.18
CA ASN A 567 5.64 3.84 -13.89
C ASN A 567 4.21 4.21 -14.32
N MET A 568 3.46 4.89 -13.44
CA MET A 568 2.13 5.43 -13.80
C MET A 568 2.24 6.44 -14.94
N ASN A 569 3.26 7.31 -14.92
CA ASN A 569 3.52 8.27 -15.98
C ASN A 569 3.83 7.62 -17.33
N LEU A 570 4.61 6.53 -17.36
CA LEU A 570 4.87 5.77 -18.60
C LEU A 570 3.58 5.28 -19.24
N ASN A 571 2.66 4.74 -18.43
CA ASN A 571 1.36 4.26 -18.88
C ASN A 571 0.49 5.44 -19.36
N ASN A 572 0.40 6.51 -18.58
CA ASN A 572 -0.33 7.74 -18.93
C ASN A 572 0.16 8.33 -20.26
N ALA A 573 1.47 8.51 -20.41
CA ALA A 573 2.10 8.98 -21.64
C ALA A 573 1.78 8.08 -22.84
N TYR A 574 1.76 6.76 -22.65
CA TYR A 574 1.43 5.84 -23.75
C TYR A 574 -0.03 5.97 -24.20
N LYS A 575 -0.95 6.16 -23.26
CA LYS A 575 -2.35 6.43 -23.58
C LYS A 575 -2.49 7.74 -24.36
N LEU A 576 -1.83 8.80 -23.91
CA LEU A 576 -1.80 10.09 -24.61
C LEU A 576 -1.22 9.95 -26.02
N TYR A 577 -0.08 9.26 -26.15
CA TYR A 577 0.56 8.98 -27.43
C TYR A 577 -0.40 8.29 -28.39
N CYS A 578 -1.08 7.23 -27.95
CA CYS A 578 -2.02 6.49 -28.78
C CYS A 578 -3.19 7.37 -29.27
N VAL A 579 -3.66 8.31 -28.44
CA VAL A 579 -4.75 9.21 -28.80
C VAL A 579 -4.26 10.29 -29.78
N ILE A 580 -3.17 10.97 -29.47
CA ILE A 580 -2.59 12.03 -30.30
C ILE A 580 -2.17 11.48 -31.67
N TYR A 581 -1.58 10.28 -31.70
CA TYR A 581 -1.18 9.60 -32.93
C TYR A 581 -2.39 9.30 -33.83
N LYS A 582 -3.52 8.86 -33.24
CA LYS A 582 -4.78 8.65 -33.98
C LYS A 582 -5.42 9.94 -34.45
N MET A 583 -5.35 11.02 -33.69
CA MET A 583 -5.85 12.35 -34.10
C MET A 583 -5.17 12.87 -35.38
N ARG A 584 -4.02 12.31 -35.75
CA ARG A 584 -3.25 12.67 -36.94
C ARG A 584 -3.47 11.71 -38.13
N ASP A 585 -4.41 10.77 -38.00
CA ASP A 585 -4.71 9.74 -39.02
C ASP A 585 -3.51 8.90 -39.45
N TYR A 586 -2.50 8.75 -38.57
CA TYR A 586 -1.32 7.91 -38.84
C TYR A 586 -1.62 6.40 -38.75
N GLY A 587 -2.89 6.00 -38.60
CA GLY A 587 -3.31 4.61 -38.43
C GLY A 587 -3.15 4.11 -36.99
N ALA A 588 -2.88 2.81 -36.82
CA ALA A 588 -2.68 2.23 -35.49
C ALA A 588 -1.33 2.70 -34.91
N PRO A 589 -1.29 3.20 -33.66
CA PRO A 589 -0.03 3.57 -33.03
C PRO A 589 0.88 2.34 -32.89
N PRO A 590 2.20 2.50 -33.06
CA PRO A 590 3.16 1.48 -32.68
C PRO A 590 2.98 1.11 -31.21
N SER A 591 3.24 -0.16 -30.87
CA SER A 591 3.33 -0.53 -29.44
C SER A 591 4.51 0.24 -28.84
N ALA A 592 4.33 0.97 -27.73
CA ALA A 592 5.44 1.63 -27.05
C ALA A 592 6.51 0.63 -26.60
N THR A 593 6.09 -0.61 -26.32
CA THR A 593 7.05 -1.68 -26.09
C THR A 593 7.80 -1.98 -27.38
N LYS A 594 7.17 -2.04 -28.56
CA LYS A 594 7.90 -2.22 -29.83
C LYS A 594 8.80 -1.04 -30.16
N ASP A 595 8.44 0.22 -29.94
CA ASP A 595 9.36 1.34 -30.23
C ASP A 595 10.56 1.39 -29.28
N ILE A 596 10.39 0.98 -28.01
CA ILE A 596 11.52 0.89 -27.06
C ILE A 596 12.30 -0.44 -27.24
N THR A 597 11.64 -1.55 -27.59
CA THR A 597 12.27 -2.88 -27.78
C THR A 597 12.80 -3.14 -29.19
N THR A 598 12.38 -2.39 -30.22
CA THR A 598 13.03 -2.45 -31.54
C THR A 598 14.35 -1.69 -31.55
N SER A 599 14.57 -0.76 -30.62
CA SER A 599 15.90 -0.18 -30.36
C SER A 599 16.76 -0.98 -29.37
N THR A 600 16.17 -1.75 -28.45
CA THR A 600 16.94 -2.59 -27.50
C THR A 600 16.33 -3.98 -27.35
N SER A 601 16.94 -4.91 -28.08
CA SER A 601 16.81 -6.36 -28.16
C SER A 601 16.07 -7.13 -27.03
N VAL A 602 15.23 -8.07 -27.50
CA VAL A 602 14.64 -9.27 -26.86
C VAL A 602 13.57 -9.04 -25.77
N ASP A 603 12.39 -9.59 -26.07
CA ASP A 603 11.19 -9.66 -25.25
C ASP A 603 11.48 -10.23 -23.84
N GLY A 604 11.48 -9.37 -22.81
CA GLY A 604 11.72 -9.76 -21.41
C GLY A 604 10.68 -10.74 -20.83
N ARG A 605 9.69 -11.17 -21.63
CA ARG A 605 8.74 -12.25 -21.33
C ARG A 605 9.43 -13.60 -21.16
N SER A 606 10.39 -13.96 -22.01
CA SER A 606 11.02 -15.29 -21.96
C SER A 606 11.93 -15.44 -20.73
N ILE A 607 12.63 -14.38 -20.35
CA ILE A 607 13.61 -14.43 -19.24
C ILE A 607 12.92 -14.62 -17.88
N ARG A 608 11.72 -14.04 -17.67
CA ARG A 608 10.97 -14.23 -16.41
C ARG A 608 10.32 -15.61 -16.31
N SER A 609 9.86 -16.19 -17.43
CA SER A 609 9.36 -17.58 -17.45
C SER A 609 10.48 -18.61 -17.29
N ASP A 610 11.68 -18.33 -17.80
CA ASP A 610 12.80 -19.28 -17.77
C ASP A 610 13.51 -19.35 -16.42
N SER A 611 13.43 -18.31 -15.58
CA SER A 611 13.97 -18.36 -14.21
C SER A 611 13.27 -19.35 -13.28
N VAL A 612 12.08 -19.84 -13.65
CA VAL A 612 11.33 -20.86 -12.89
C VAL A 612 11.69 -22.28 -13.36
N ILE A 613 12.36 -22.44 -14.52
CA ILE A 613 12.64 -23.74 -15.16
C ILE A 613 14.13 -23.87 -15.51
N GLN A 614 15.02 -23.65 -14.54
CA GLN A 614 16.41 -24.11 -14.66
C GLN A 614 16.72 -25.09 -13.53
N PRO A 615 16.97 -26.38 -13.82
CA PRO A 615 17.42 -27.32 -12.82
C PRO A 615 18.82 -26.92 -12.35
N PHE A 616 18.97 -26.74 -11.05
CA PHE A 616 20.24 -26.41 -10.41
C PHE A 616 21.16 -27.63 -10.48
N SER A 617 22.08 -27.68 -11.45
CA SER A 617 23.17 -28.67 -11.45
C SER A 617 24.37 -28.10 -10.70
N SER A 618 24.59 -28.59 -9.48
CA SER A 618 25.80 -28.31 -8.69
C SER A 618 27.06 -28.84 -9.41
N PRO A 619 28.16 -28.07 -9.52
CA PRO A 619 29.44 -28.63 -9.97
C PRO A 619 29.99 -29.59 -8.92
N GLY A 620 30.40 -30.78 -9.38
CA GLY A 620 30.94 -31.87 -8.57
C GLY A 620 32.24 -31.53 -7.87
N ALA A 621 32.40 -32.12 -6.68
CA ALA A 621 33.62 -32.14 -5.91
C ALA A 621 34.73 -32.87 -6.69
N ASN A 622 35.91 -32.25 -6.82
CA ASN A 622 37.23 -32.88 -6.69
C ASN A 622 38.34 -31.84 -6.92
N GLY A 623 39.12 -31.58 -5.87
CA GLY A 623 40.29 -30.70 -5.86
C GLY A 623 40.97 -30.79 -4.50
N THR A 624 41.89 -31.74 -4.40
CA THR A 624 42.56 -32.27 -3.21
C THR A 624 43.48 -31.29 -2.48
N GLY A 625 43.45 -31.37 -1.13
CA GLY A 625 44.67 -31.51 -0.32
C GLY A 625 45.34 -30.24 0.22
N GLY A 626 45.11 -29.98 1.51
CA GLY A 626 45.91 -29.05 2.32
C GLY A 626 45.43 -28.99 3.77
N MET A 627 45.65 -30.05 4.55
CA MET A 627 45.45 -30.01 6.01
C MET A 627 46.51 -29.09 6.63
N HIS A 628 46.10 -27.97 7.21
CA HIS A 628 46.86 -27.32 8.28
C HIS A 628 45.95 -26.87 9.42
N ALA A 629 46.24 -27.46 10.58
CA ALA A 629 46.00 -27.01 11.95
C ALA A 629 44.60 -26.50 12.37
N ARG A 630 43.98 -27.27 13.27
CA ARG A 630 42.90 -26.82 14.16
C ARG A 630 43.27 -25.46 14.79
N THR A 631 42.39 -24.48 14.63
CA THR A 631 42.35 -23.28 15.48
C THR A 631 41.10 -23.38 16.38
N PRO A 632 41.18 -23.09 17.69
CA PRO A 632 40.09 -23.31 18.64
C PRO A 632 38.85 -22.47 18.34
N GLN A 633 37.69 -22.92 18.85
CA GLN A 633 36.42 -22.18 18.87
C GLN A 633 36.65 -20.70 19.15
N SER A 634 36.23 -19.84 18.20
CA SER A 634 36.21 -18.40 18.42
C SER A 634 35.16 -18.05 19.47
N SER A 635 35.68 -17.47 20.54
CA SER A 635 35.01 -16.86 21.66
C SER A 635 34.07 -15.73 21.24
N ILE A 636 33.12 -15.44 22.14
CA ILE A 636 32.17 -14.32 22.09
C ILE A 636 32.98 -13.02 21.94
N SER A 637 32.92 -12.38 20.77
CA SER A 637 33.44 -11.03 20.60
C SER A 637 32.51 -10.04 21.30
N SER A 638 32.92 -9.58 22.48
CA SER A 638 32.31 -8.43 23.12
C SER A 638 32.57 -7.19 22.27
N ILE A 639 31.54 -6.38 22.04
CA ILE A 639 31.69 -5.11 21.32
C ILE A 639 32.37 -4.13 22.29
N ASP A 640 33.37 -3.40 21.82
CA ASP A 640 34.08 -2.41 22.64
C ASP A 640 33.10 -1.39 23.27
N LYS A 641 33.34 -1.03 24.54
CA LYS A 641 32.49 -0.14 25.34
C LYS A 641 32.31 1.24 24.68
N SER A 642 33.33 1.75 23.98
CA SER A 642 33.24 3.02 23.26
C SER A 642 32.30 2.95 22.05
N THR A 643 32.19 1.77 21.44
CA THR A 643 31.34 1.50 20.28
C THR A 643 29.88 1.32 20.70
N ILE A 644 29.63 0.59 21.79
CA ILE A 644 28.29 0.47 22.40
C ILE A 644 27.78 1.84 22.86
N TYR A 645 28.64 2.67 23.47
CA TYR A 645 28.25 4.01 23.92
C TYR A 645 27.81 4.90 22.74
N ARG A 646 28.58 4.90 21.64
CA ARG A 646 28.22 5.63 20.40
C ARG A 646 26.93 5.10 19.77
N GLN A 647 26.77 3.77 19.71
CA GLN A 647 25.54 3.13 19.21
C GLN A 647 24.33 3.47 20.09
N LYS A 648 24.48 3.50 21.42
CA LYS A 648 23.43 3.89 22.37
C LYS A 648 23.03 5.36 22.22
N LYS A 649 24.00 6.26 21.99
CA LYS A 649 23.72 7.68 21.71
C LYS A 649 22.98 7.87 20.37
N LYS A 650 23.40 7.16 19.31
CA LYS A 650 22.75 7.16 18.00
C LYS A 650 21.33 6.59 18.08
N PHE A 651 21.15 5.44 18.73
CA PHE A 651 19.85 4.80 18.94
C PHE A 651 18.89 5.69 19.75
N ARG A 652 19.36 6.38 20.79
CA ARG A 652 18.54 7.37 21.54
C ARG A 652 18.09 8.56 20.69
N LYS A 653 18.94 9.07 19.78
CA LYS A 653 18.56 10.14 18.84
C LYS A 653 17.50 9.66 17.85
N VAL A 654 17.65 8.44 17.35
CA VAL A 654 16.69 7.79 16.46
C VAL A 654 15.37 7.49 17.17
N MET A 655 15.38 7.01 18.41
CA MET A 655 14.18 6.75 19.20
C MET A 655 13.36 8.02 19.52
N LYS A 656 14.01 9.19 19.56
CA LYS A 656 13.30 10.48 19.67
C LYS A 656 12.58 10.88 18.38
N GLN A 657 13.10 10.49 17.23
CA GLN A 657 12.52 10.77 15.91
C GLN A 657 11.55 9.68 15.44
N LEU A 658 11.75 8.44 15.90
CA LEU A 658 11.02 7.24 15.50
C LEU A 658 10.77 6.35 16.74
N PRO A 659 9.79 6.68 17.61
CA PRO A 659 9.54 5.94 18.85
C PRO A 659 9.17 4.46 18.65
N GLY A 660 8.72 4.09 17.44
CA GLY A 660 8.35 2.73 17.05
C GLY A 660 9.51 1.80 16.68
N ARG A 661 10.78 2.26 16.76
CA ARG A 661 11.97 1.44 16.43
C ARG A 661 12.40 0.48 17.56
N ARG A 662 11.50 0.19 18.50
CA ARG A 662 11.79 -0.75 19.59
C ARG A 662 11.93 -2.16 19.04
N HIS A 663 13.00 -2.82 19.45
CA HIS A 663 13.26 -4.22 19.16
C HIS A 663 13.03 -4.58 17.70
N GLN A 664 13.51 -3.77 16.76
CA GLN A 664 13.26 -4.00 15.33
C GLN A 664 14.32 -4.92 14.70
N SER A 665 13.85 -5.83 13.84
CA SER A 665 14.69 -6.76 13.08
C SER A 665 15.31 -6.06 11.88
N LEU A 666 16.60 -5.72 11.95
CA LEU A 666 17.32 -5.05 10.87
C LEU A 666 18.06 -6.05 10.01
N ALA A 667 17.78 -6.07 8.70
CA ALA A 667 18.57 -6.82 7.76
C ALA A 667 19.95 -6.16 7.59
N MET A 668 21.01 -6.89 7.89
CA MET A 668 22.40 -6.45 7.72
C MET A 668 22.98 -7.07 6.45
N VAL A 669 23.79 -6.31 5.73
CA VAL A 669 24.60 -6.84 4.63
C VAL A 669 25.81 -7.53 5.25
N LEU A 670 25.82 -8.87 5.18
CA LEU A 670 26.92 -9.69 5.68
C LEU A 670 27.50 -10.52 4.53
N PRO A 671 28.84 -10.64 4.42
CA PRO A 671 29.48 -11.53 3.44
C PRO A 671 29.01 -12.99 3.57
N ASN A 672 28.68 -13.40 4.80
CA ASN A 672 28.10 -14.70 5.13
C ASN A 672 26.97 -14.54 6.15
N LYS A 673 25.86 -15.26 5.96
CA LYS A 673 24.77 -15.30 6.95
C LYS A 673 25.28 -15.93 8.26
N VAL A 674 24.90 -15.34 9.39
CA VAL A 674 25.30 -15.75 10.75
C VAL A 674 24.21 -16.58 11.41
N TYR A 675 24.54 -17.31 12.47
CA TYR A 675 23.57 -18.16 13.15
C TYR A 675 22.60 -17.36 14.04
N CYS A 676 21.32 -17.69 13.94
CA CYS A 676 20.28 -17.17 14.83
C CYS A 676 20.60 -17.53 16.29
N LYS A 677 20.49 -16.54 17.16
CA LYS A 677 20.74 -16.66 18.61
C LYS A 677 19.49 -17.02 19.41
N TYR A 678 18.35 -17.23 18.76
CA TYR A 678 17.15 -17.70 19.44
C TYR A 678 17.31 -19.16 19.85
N LYS A 679 17.14 -19.46 21.14
CA LYS A 679 17.31 -20.81 21.69
C LYS A 679 16.30 -21.80 21.11
N LEU A 680 15.07 -21.33 20.81
CA LEU A 680 13.99 -22.13 20.22
C LEU A 680 13.91 -21.97 18.70
N CYS A 681 15.04 -21.69 18.03
CA CYS A 681 15.06 -21.58 16.58
C CYS A 681 14.66 -22.91 15.92
N PRO A 682 13.71 -22.94 14.96
CA PRO A 682 13.30 -24.18 14.28
C PRO A 682 14.44 -24.95 13.59
N GLY A 683 15.55 -24.27 13.27
CA GLY A 683 16.74 -24.92 12.72
C GLY A 683 17.33 -26.00 13.64
N TRP A 684 17.09 -25.92 14.96
CA TRP A 684 17.52 -26.95 15.90
C TRP A 684 16.77 -28.29 15.75
N ASN A 685 15.61 -28.29 15.07
CA ASN A 685 14.71 -29.43 14.93
C ASN A 685 14.81 -30.11 13.55
N ASN A 686 15.78 -29.74 12.70
CA ASN A 686 15.92 -30.33 11.36
C ASN A 686 16.47 -31.77 11.44
N PRO A 687 15.76 -32.79 10.93
CA PRO A 687 16.16 -34.20 11.05
C PRO A 687 17.25 -34.64 10.06
N LEU A 688 17.60 -33.83 9.05
CA LEU A 688 18.46 -34.25 7.93
C LEU A 688 19.90 -33.72 7.96
N GLU A 689 20.28 -32.86 8.92
CA GLU A 689 21.67 -32.40 9.11
C GLU A 689 22.00 -32.11 10.59
N LYS A 690 23.28 -31.93 10.94
CA LYS A 690 23.76 -31.57 12.30
C LYS A 690 22.90 -30.44 12.90
N LYS A 691 22.28 -30.68 14.07
CA LYS A 691 21.45 -29.71 14.83
C LYS A 691 22.13 -28.34 14.92
N ARG A 692 21.65 -27.36 14.15
CA ARG A 692 22.19 -26.00 14.11
C ARG A 692 21.06 -25.01 13.93
N ALA A 693 21.13 -23.88 14.63
CA ALA A 693 20.23 -22.76 14.38
C ALA A 693 20.22 -22.36 12.90
N HIS A 694 19.12 -21.75 12.45
CA HIS A 694 19.06 -21.21 11.10
C HIS A 694 20.06 -20.07 10.90
N ARG A 695 20.63 -20.01 9.69
CA ARG A 695 21.37 -18.82 9.24
C ARG A 695 20.41 -17.65 8.98
N THR A 696 20.80 -16.46 9.44
CA THR A 696 20.09 -15.19 9.37
C THR A 696 21.07 -14.07 9.04
N ASN A 697 20.57 -12.99 8.45
CA ASN A 697 21.27 -11.71 8.32
C ASN A 697 20.55 -10.61 9.11
N TYR A 698 19.55 -10.96 9.92
CA TYR A 698 18.75 -10.00 10.67
C TYR A 698 19.26 -9.83 12.10
N LYS A 699 19.42 -8.57 12.53
CA LYS A 699 19.95 -8.14 13.81
C LYS A 699 18.95 -7.25 14.54
N CYS A 700 18.72 -7.51 15.82
CA CYS A 700 17.96 -6.60 16.67
C CYS A 700 18.90 -5.53 17.25
N GLU A 701 18.74 -4.28 16.83
CA GLU A 701 19.63 -3.17 17.22
C GLU A 701 19.56 -2.88 18.72
N GLU A 702 18.35 -2.88 19.29
CA GLU A 702 18.13 -2.62 20.71
C GLU A 702 18.70 -3.73 21.58
N CYS A 703 18.40 -5.00 21.29
CA CYS A 703 18.98 -6.10 22.05
C CYS A 703 20.50 -6.21 21.87
N THR A 704 21.04 -5.78 20.74
CA THR A 704 22.49 -5.65 20.60
C THR A 704 23.07 -4.65 21.59
N ILE A 705 22.42 -3.49 21.73
CA ILE A 705 22.86 -2.42 22.63
C ILE A 705 22.68 -2.82 24.09
N GLU A 706 21.54 -3.42 24.44
CA GLU A 706 21.22 -3.86 25.80
C GLU A 706 22.16 -4.95 26.29
N LYS A 707 22.45 -5.93 25.44
CA LYS A 707 23.28 -7.09 25.80
C LYS A 707 24.77 -6.88 25.58
N GLY A 708 25.16 -5.81 24.89
CA GLY A 708 26.55 -5.49 24.56
C GLY A 708 27.21 -6.45 23.56
N TYR A 709 26.42 -7.21 22.81
CA TYR A 709 26.90 -8.09 21.75
C TYR A 709 25.85 -8.24 20.64
N ASP A 710 26.26 -8.57 19.42
CA ASP A 710 25.33 -8.64 18.29
C ASP A 710 24.22 -9.69 18.48
N MET A 711 22.95 -9.27 18.45
CA MET A 711 21.80 -10.13 18.64
C MET A 711 21.15 -10.44 17.29
N TRP A 712 21.47 -11.62 16.75
CA TRP A 712 20.99 -12.08 15.45
C TRP A 712 19.78 -12.99 15.61
N LEU A 713 18.67 -12.71 14.92
CA LEU A 713 17.42 -13.47 15.04
C LEU A 713 16.86 -13.76 13.65
N CYS A 714 16.21 -14.90 13.42
CA CYS A 714 15.58 -15.16 12.11
C CYS A 714 14.31 -14.34 11.94
N ASN A 715 14.10 -13.81 10.74
CA ASN A 715 12.87 -13.15 10.35
C ASN A 715 12.64 -13.30 8.83
N THR A 716 12.42 -14.53 8.36
CA THR A 716 12.35 -14.85 6.92
C THR A 716 11.43 -16.04 6.66
N VAL A 717 10.96 -16.20 5.44
CA VAL A 717 10.30 -17.43 4.97
C VAL A 717 11.38 -18.44 4.55
N LYS A 718 11.20 -19.71 4.94
CA LYS A 718 12.00 -20.85 4.47
C LYS A 718 11.06 -21.97 4.08
N ASP A 719 11.23 -22.51 2.88
CA ASP A 719 10.41 -23.62 2.35
C ASP A 719 8.89 -23.35 2.44
N GLY A 720 8.48 -22.10 2.16
CA GLY A 720 7.09 -21.66 2.24
C GLY A 720 6.56 -21.39 3.66
N ILE A 721 7.37 -21.65 4.70
CA ILE A 721 6.98 -21.46 6.11
C ILE A 721 7.67 -20.22 6.68
N ALA A 722 6.90 -19.34 7.34
CA ALA A 722 7.44 -18.17 8.02
C ALA A 722 8.26 -18.57 9.26
N VAL A 723 9.54 -18.16 9.30
CA VAL A 723 10.46 -18.36 10.42
C VAL A 723 10.74 -17.02 11.11
N GLU A 724 9.88 -16.70 12.07
CA GLU A 724 9.85 -15.42 12.80
C GLU A 724 10.45 -15.52 14.20
N CYS A 725 11.67 -16.06 14.30
CA CYS A 725 12.37 -16.19 15.59
C CYS A 725 12.56 -14.84 16.30
N HIS A 726 12.63 -13.75 15.55
CA HIS A 726 12.75 -12.41 16.07
C HIS A 726 11.51 -11.98 16.86
N ILE A 727 10.32 -12.12 16.27
CA ILE A 727 9.04 -11.81 16.93
C ILE A 727 8.86 -12.71 18.15
N LYS A 728 9.11 -14.01 18.00
CA LYS A 728 9.02 -14.99 19.09
C LYS A 728 9.98 -14.70 20.25
N TYR A 729 11.18 -14.21 19.95
CA TYR A 729 12.17 -13.85 20.97
C TYR A 729 11.71 -12.64 21.80
N HIS A 730 11.06 -11.65 21.18
CA HIS A 730 10.56 -10.46 21.90
C HIS A 730 9.24 -10.72 22.62
N ALA A 731 8.35 -11.54 22.04
CA ALA A 731 7.16 -12.03 22.72
C ALA A 731 7.48 -12.82 24.01
N GLY A 732 8.68 -13.43 24.09
CA GLY A 732 9.16 -14.10 25.30
C GLY A 732 10.04 -13.25 26.24
N ALA A 733 10.44 -12.03 25.87
CA ALA A 733 11.40 -11.20 26.62
C ALA A 733 10.76 -10.12 27.50
N GLU A 734 9.48 -9.78 27.32
CA GLU A 734 8.78 -8.81 28.17
C GLU A 734 8.60 -9.27 29.64
N PHE A 735 8.95 -10.52 29.95
CA PHE A 735 8.89 -11.08 31.31
C PHE A 735 10.13 -10.83 32.21
N VAL A 736 11.20 -10.16 31.73
CA VAL A 736 12.48 -10.09 32.49
C VAL A 736 12.92 -8.66 32.88
N LEU A 737 12.18 -7.60 32.54
CA LEU A 737 12.59 -6.21 32.84
C LEU A 737 11.62 -5.44 33.75
N LYS A 738 11.25 -6.02 34.91
CA LYS A 738 10.79 -5.25 36.09
C LYS A 738 11.20 -5.91 37.40
N THR A 739 12.47 -5.81 37.78
CA THR A 739 12.87 -5.94 39.20
C THR A 739 13.95 -4.90 39.52
N PRO A 740 13.74 -4.00 40.51
CA PRO A 740 14.75 -3.06 40.97
C PRO A 740 15.91 -3.76 41.69
N PRO A 741 17.10 -3.13 41.78
CA PRO A 741 18.30 -3.75 42.33
C PRO A 741 18.28 -3.72 43.87
N GLY A 742 18.34 -4.90 44.50
CA GLY A 742 18.66 -5.01 45.93
C GLY A 742 17.91 -6.10 46.70
N SER A 743 18.35 -7.35 46.60
CA SER A 743 18.37 -8.28 47.74
C SER A 743 19.23 -9.49 47.37
N THR A 744 20.40 -9.56 47.99
CA THR A 744 21.38 -10.65 47.97
C THR A 744 20.91 -11.87 48.74
N THR A 745 21.11 -13.08 48.18
CA THR A 745 21.63 -14.33 48.82
C THR A 745 21.57 -15.43 47.77
N GLU A 746 22.68 -15.82 47.14
CA GLU A 746 23.63 -16.88 47.53
C GLU A 746 23.08 -18.32 47.52
N CYS A 747 23.74 -19.14 46.68
CA CYS A 747 24.01 -20.58 46.78
C CYS A 747 22.81 -21.56 46.74
N SER A 748 22.86 -22.74 46.10
CA SER A 748 23.97 -23.59 45.68
C SER A 748 23.51 -24.63 44.65
N VAL A 749 24.50 -25.15 43.93
CA VAL A 749 24.50 -26.25 42.95
C VAL A 749 24.07 -27.59 43.59
N VAL A 750 23.53 -28.52 42.79
CA VAL A 750 23.91 -29.97 42.66
C VAL A 750 22.71 -30.92 42.44
N SER A 751 22.79 -31.67 41.31
CA SER A 751 22.26 -33.03 40.97
C SER A 751 20.79 -33.38 41.25
N GLY A 752 20.08 -34.17 40.46
CA GLY A 752 20.40 -35.13 39.41
C GLY A 752 19.25 -36.16 39.31
N MET A 753 19.31 -37.02 38.29
CA MET A 753 18.52 -38.27 38.14
C MET A 753 17.03 -38.11 37.76
N THR A 754 16.63 -38.36 36.51
CA THR A 754 16.36 -39.65 35.80
C THR A 754 15.11 -40.40 36.24
N ASN A 755 14.40 -40.90 35.20
CA ASN A 755 13.30 -41.87 35.16
C ASN A 755 11.92 -41.26 35.48
N GLU A 756 10.89 -41.38 34.65
CA GLU A 756 10.55 -42.34 33.58
C GLU A 756 10.05 -41.66 32.30
#